data_AF-A0A1D6QDG6-F1
#
_entry.id   AF-A0A1D6QDG6-F1
#
_cell.length_a   1.000
_cell.length_b   1.000
_cell.length_c   1.000
_cell.angle_alpha   90.00
_cell.angle_beta   90.00
_cell.angle_gamma   90.00
#
_symmetry.space_group_name_H-M   'P 1'
#
loop_
_entity.id
_entity.type
_entity.pdbx_description
1 polymer ?
#
loop_
_entity_poly.entity_id
_entity_poly.type
_entity_poly.pdbx_seq_one_letter_code
_entity_poly.pdbx_strand_id
1 'polypeptide(L)'
;MIGSYDEKMMTKGILEKMKLENFQLGKTKVFLRAGQIAILDMRRAEILDNAARHIQGRFRTFITRKEFVKTREASISIQAYCRGCLARKMFANRRETAAAVIVQKYVRRWLLRRAHLQACLAALLIQSYIRGFIARRYFSVIREHKAATVIQSTWRRRKFVILFQNYRQATVAIQCSWRQKLARKELRKLKMAANEAGALREAKNKLEKKMDDLALRLTLERRLRASSEESKSVEILKRDKIIESLSAECAAAKSAAQNEHAKKLLLQKQLDDSLREITMLQSKKIMSAEAAEENSNLKNLVESLSTKNSILENELIVTRKSSDDTMEKLKEVEGKCNHLQQNLDKLQEKLTNLENENHVLRQKAFNMPTMNNLSVAPKTLSEKFSASIGLPNSEPKHIYESPTPTKYLASLPQTLSTSRRSRLPVERHEQNHEILLRCIKENLGYKDGKPVAACIIYKCLLHWRAFESERTAIFDHVIEAINDVLKGNEADGRLPYWLSNTSALLCLLQRNLRSNGLFTTPSRRSGGALGKIAQTLRSPSKFIGRSDTLPHVDARYPAILFKQQLTACVEKIFGQLRDNLKKEISPLLNVCIQAPKSTRGQSGKASKSSGVGAHPASNSNWDNIVNFLDLLMDTLRENYVPSFFIRKLITQLFSFINIQLFNSLLLRRECCTFSNGEYVKAGLSLLEKWITDVTDEFAGTSWHELNYIRQAVGFLVIHQKRKKTLEEIKQDLCPSLSVRQIYRICSMYWDDKYGTQGISTEVVAAMREMVNKDTQNLVSNSFLLDDDLSIPFSTEDLSMAIPSIDYADVDLPESLQHYTSVQFLLRQQDPQPAQ
;
A
#
# COMPACT_ATOMS: atom_id res chain seq x y z
N MET A 1 -76.61 102.36 30.45
CA MET A 1 -77.85 102.58 31.20
C MET A 1 -77.65 102.05 32.61
N ILE A 2 -77.64 102.94 33.60
CA ILE A 2 -77.59 102.56 35.02
C ILE A 2 -78.97 101.98 35.35
N GLY A 3 -79.09 100.66 35.27
CA GLY A 3 -80.31 99.96 35.65
C GLY A 3 -80.53 100.16 37.13
N SER A 4 -81.58 100.90 37.48
CA SER A 4 -82.10 100.97 38.84
C SER A 4 -82.54 99.56 39.24
N TYR A 5 -81.64 98.79 39.85
CA TYR A 5 -82.00 97.51 40.46
C TYR A 5 -83.06 97.80 41.52
N ASP A 6 -84.24 97.20 41.39
CA ASP A 6 -85.30 97.35 42.38
C ASP A 6 -84.91 96.54 43.63
N GLU A 7 -84.08 97.17 44.46
CA GLU A 7 -83.55 96.62 45.71
C GLU A 7 -84.68 96.11 46.62
N LYS A 8 -85.87 96.72 46.53
CA LYS A 8 -87.05 96.32 47.30
C LYS A 8 -87.58 94.97 46.86
N MET A 9 -87.66 94.70 45.56
CA MET A 9 -88.12 93.42 45.02
C MET A 9 -87.15 92.28 45.36
N MET A 10 -85.84 92.52 45.21
CA MET A 10 -84.79 91.56 45.58
C MET A 10 -84.81 91.26 47.09
N THR A 11 -84.94 92.29 47.91
CA THR A 11 -85.04 92.14 49.38
C THR A 11 -86.28 91.35 49.76
N LYS A 12 -87.43 91.60 49.11
CA LYS A 12 -88.66 90.83 49.32
C LYS A 12 -88.47 89.35 48.97
N GLY A 13 -87.87 89.06 47.82
CA GLY A 13 -87.60 87.69 47.37
C GLY A 13 -86.66 86.92 48.32
N ILE A 14 -85.67 87.60 48.91
CA ILE A 14 -84.80 87.00 49.93
C ILE A 14 -85.60 86.65 51.20
N LEU A 15 -86.43 87.56 51.68
CA LEU A 15 -87.24 87.36 52.90
C LEU A 15 -88.30 86.26 52.71
N GLU A 16 -88.95 86.21 51.55
CA GLU A 16 -89.89 85.16 51.18
C GLU A 16 -89.19 83.80 51.06
N LYS A 17 -88.00 83.74 50.45
CA LYS A 17 -87.19 82.50 50.38
C LYS A 17 -86.71 82.03 51.76
N MET A 18 -86.46 82.96 52.67
CA MET A 18 -86.14 82.68 54.07
C MET A 18 -87.37 82.32 54.93
N LYS A 19 -88.58 82.36 54.35
CA LYS A 19 -89.88 82.08 55.01
C LYS A 19 -90.13 82.97 56.24
N LEU A 20 -89.78 84.25 56.15
CA LEU A 20 -90.11 85.21 57.22
C LEU A 20 -91.55 85.71 57.09
N GLU A 21 -92.26 85.68 58.21
CA GLU A 21 -93.61 86.20 58.33
C GLU A 21 -93.59 87.52 59.11
N ASN A 22 -94.47 88.47 58.78
CA ASN A 22 -94.63 89.75 59.49
C ASN A 22 -93.42 90.72 59.38
N PHE A 23 -93.00 91.02 58.15
CA PHE A 23 -92.05 92.09 57.84
C PHE A 23 -92.72 93.22 57.03
N GLN A 24 -92.18 94.44 57.12
CA GLN A 24 -92.57 95.57 56.27
C GLN A 24 -91.35 96.21 55.63
N LEU A 25 -91.39 96.41 54.31
CA LEU A 25 -90.31 97.05 53.55
C LEU A 25 -90.53 98.56 53.47
N GLY A 26 -89.66 99.32 54.15
CA GLY A 26 -89.54 100.77 53.98
C GLY A 26 -88.78 101.15 52.71
N LYS A 27 -88.50 102.45 52.52
CA LYS A 27 -87.69 102.94 51.38
C LYS A 27 -86.21 102.56 51.51
N THR A 28 -85.68 102.47 52.73
CA THR A 28 -84.25 102.21 53.02
C THR A 28 -84.01 101.18 54.13
N LYS A 29 -85.06 100.72 54.82
CA LYS A 29 -84.97 99.79 55.96
C LYS A 29 -86.05 98.72 55.89
N VAL A 30 -85.74 97.54 56.43
CA VAL A 30 -86.71 96.46 56.66
C VAL A 30 -87.14 96.52 58.12
N PHE A 31 -88.44 96.67 58.35
CA PHE A 31 -89.03 96.66 59.70
C PHE A 31 -89.50 95.24 60.01
N LEU A 32 -89.01 94.72 61.13
CA LEU A 32 -89.31 93.36 61.60
C LEU A 32 -90.08 93.44 62.92
N ARG A 33 -91.09 92.60 63.08
CA ARG A 33 -91.76 92.42 64.38
C ARG A 33 -90.81 91.72 65.37
N ALA A 34 -90.99 91.97 66.66
CA ALA A 34 -90.20 91.33 67.72
C ALA A 34 -90.19 89.80 67.55
N GLY A 35 -89.02 89.17 67.73
CA GLY A 35 -88.81 87.73 67.54
C GLY A 35 -88.37 87.31 66.13
N GLN A 36 -88.72 88.05 65.07
CA GLN A 36 -88.33 87.70 63.69
C GLN A 36 -86.81 87.83 63.44
N ILE A 37 -86.14 88.75 64.14
CA ILE A 37 -84.68 88.89 64.07
C ILE A 37 -83.95 87.67 64.64
N ALA A 38 -84.48 87.04 65.69
CA ALA A 38 -83.89 85.82 66.27
C ALA A 38 -84.00 84.62 65.31
N ILE A 39 -85.10 84.53 64.55
CA ILE A 39 -85.28 83.50 63.50
C ILE A 39 -84.26 83.70 62.38
N LEU A 40 -84.03 84.95 61.96
CA LEU A 40 -83.00 85.30 60.97
C LEU A 40 -81.58 84.96 61.47
N ASP A 41 -81.27 85.28 62.72
CA ASP A 41 -79.96 84.96 63.31
C ASP A 41 -79.74 83.44 63.46
N MET A 42 -80.78 82.68 63.82
CA MET A 42 -80.72 81.21 63.86
C MET A 42 -80.46 80.61 62.47
N ARG A 43 -81.17 81.07 61.43
CA ARG A 43 -80.95 80.65 60.04
C ARG A 43 -79.55 81.02 59.53
N ARG A 44 -79.10 82.23 59.86
CA ARG A 44 -77.73 82.68 59.56
C ARG A 44 -76.70 81.76 60.21
N ALA A 45 -76.88 81.40 61.47
CA ALA A 45 -76.02 80.47 62.17
C ALA A 45 -76.02 79.07 61.50
N GLU A 46 -77.18 78.55 61.11
CA GLU A 46 -77.30 77.25 60.42
C GLU A 46 -76.52 77.22 59.09
N ILE A 47 -76.64 78.27 58.26
CA ILE A 47 -75.92 78.38 56.99
C ILE A 47 -74.41 78.48 57.24
N LEU A 48 -73.99 79.29 58.21
CA LEU A 48 -72.58 79.43 58.58
C LEU A 48 -72.01 78.11 59.10
N ASP A 49 -72.74 77.37 59.93
CA ASP A 49 -72.34 76.06 60.45
C ASP A 49 -72.27 75.00 59.36
N ASN A 50 -73.22 74.98 58.42
CA ASN A 50 -73.19 74.09 57.27
C ASN A 50 -71.98 74.37 56.38
N ALA A 51 -71.72 75.64 56.07
CA ALA A 51 -70.54 76.06 55.30
C ALA A 51 -69.23 75.71 56.05
N ALA A 52 -69.18 75.98 57.35
CA ALA A 52 -68.04 75.63 58.20
C ALA A 52 -67.80 74.12 58.22
N ARG A 53 -68.85 73.29 58.37
CA ARG A 53 -68.74 71.82 58.32
C ARG A 53 -68.20 71.32 56.99
N HIS A 54 -68.64 71.89 55.87
CA HIS A 54 -68.09 71.54 54.55
C HIS A 54 -66.62 71.93 54.39
N ILE A 55 -66.26 73.16 54.77
CA ILE A 55 -64.88 73.66 54.69
C ILE A 55 -63.97 72.82 55.60
N GLN A 56 -64.37 72.61 56.86
CA GLN A 56 -63.63 71.81 57.82
C GLN A 56 -63.49 70.36 57.39
N GLY A 57 -64.56 69.74 56.86
CA GLY A 57 -64.51 68.36 56.35
C GLY A 57 -63.54 68.21 55.17
N ARG A 58 -63.55 69.16 54.23
CA ARG A 58 -62.60 69.20 53.12
C ARG A 58 -61.17 69.43 53.59
N PHE A 59 -60.97 70.35 54.54
CA PHE A 59 -59.65 70.63 55.10
C PHE A 59 -59.08 69.43 55.86
N ARG A 60 -59.88 68.76 56.70
CA ARG A 60 -59.47 67.52 57.40
C ARG A 60 -59.10 66.42 56.41
N THR A 61 -59.90 66.21 55.36
CA THR A 61 -59.60 65.23 54.31
C THR A 61 -58.32 65.58 53.54
N PHE A 62 -58.08 66.86 53.29
CA PHE A 62 -56.86 67.32 52.63
C PHE A 62 -55.62 67.04 53.49
N ILE A 63 -55.66 67.31 54.80
CA ILE A 63 -54.56 67.01 55.74
C ILE A 63 -54.27 65.50 55.75
N THR A 64 -55.29 64.66 55.98
CA THR A 64 -55.09 63.20 56.08
C THR A 64 -54.59 62.62 54.76
N ARG A 65 -55.10 63.08 53.61
CA ARG A 65 -54.60 62.67 52.30
C ARG A 65 -53.14 63.08 52.10
N LYS A 66 -52.75 64.29 52.50
CA LYS A 66 -51.37 64.78 52.39
C LYS A 66 -50.42 63.93 53.23
N GLU A 67 -50.80 63.56 54.45
CA GLU A 67 -50.01 62.68 55.31
C GLU A 67 -49.93 61.26 54.75
N PHE A 68 -51.04 60.69 54.29
CA PHE A 68 -51.06 59.37 53.68
C PHE A 68 -50.15 59.29 52.45
N VAL A 69 -50.20 60.28 51.56
CA VAL A 69 -49.35 60.32 50.36
C VAL A 69 -47.87 60.36 50.76
N LYS A 70 -47.48 61.20 51.73
CA LYS A 70 -46.10 61.23 52.25
C LYS A 70 -45.65 59.89 52.80
N THR A 71 -46.47 59.24 53.61
CA THR A 71 -46.14 57.92 54.19
C THR A 71 -46.03 56.85 53.10
N ARG A 72 -46.92 56.87 52.11
CA ARG A 72 -46.88 55.95 50.97
C ARG A 72 -45.62 56.14 50.14
N GLU A 73 -45.25 57.37 49.82
CA GLU A 73 -44.01 57.68 49.08
C GLU A 73 -42.77 57.21 49.85
N ALA A 74 -42.69 57.47 51.16
CA ALA A 74 -41.61 56.98 52.00
C ALA A 74 -41.54 55.44 52.04
N SER A 75 -42.69 54.76 52.20
CA SER A 75 -42.77 53.30 52.18
C SER A 75 -42.31 52.73 50.83
N ILE A 76 -42.73 53.33 49.70
CA ILE A 76 -42.30 52.88 48.37
C ILE A 76 -40.79 53.05 48.21
N SER A 77 -40.22 54.18 48.65
CA SER A 77 -38.79 54.43 48.62
C SER A 77 -37.98 53.41 49.43
N ILE A 78 -38.41 53.10 50.66
CA ILE A 78 -37.75 52.09 51.50
C ILE A 78 -37.85 50.70 50.85
N GLN A 79 -39.04 50.32 50.37
CA GLN A 79 -39.22 49.03 49.72
C GLN A 79 -38.37 48.91 48.44
N ALA A 80 -38.29 49.97 47.64
CA ALA A 80 -37.44 50.01 46.45
C ALA A 80 -35.96 49.87 46.81
N TYR A 81 -35.50 50.56 47.85
CA TYR A 81 -34.14 50.44 48.37
C TYR A 81 -33.83 49.01 48.83
N CYS A 82 -34.70 48.41 49.65
CA CYS A 82 -34.52 47.04 50.16
C CYS A 82 -34.50 46.01 49.02
N ARG A 83 -35.44 46.09 48.07
CA ARG A 83 -35.46 45.23 46.87
C ARG A 83 -34.18 45.40 46.05
N GLY A 84 -33.72 46.64 45.89
CA GLY A 84 -32.45 46.95 45.20
C GLY A 84 -31.22 46.37 45.91
N CYS A 85 -31.15 46.47 47.23
CA CYS A 85 -30.07 45.87 48.03
C CYS A 85 -30.05 44.34 47.91
N LEU A 86 -31.21 43.69 48.00
CA LEU A 86 -31.31 42.25 47.84
C LEU A 86 -30.88 41.81 46.43
N ALA A 87 -31.36 42.49 45.39
CA ALA A 87 -30.99 42.22 44.00
C ALA A 87 -29.48 42.35 43.77
N ARG A 88 -28.85 43.42 44.31
CA ARG A 88 -27.40 43.61 44.24
C ARG A 88 -26.63 42.50 44.94
N LYS A 89 -27.06 42.08 46.14
CA LYS A 89 -26.43 40.98 46.88
C LYS A 89 -26.54 39.66 46.13
N MET A 90 -27.72 39.34 45.57
CA MET A 90 -27.91 38.14 44.75
C MET A 90 -27.04 38.17 43.48
N PHE A 91 -26.93 39.33 42.83
CA PHE A 91 -26.08 39.49 41.65
C PHE A 91 -24.59 39.37 41.97
N ALA A 92 -24.12 39.92 43.09
CA ALA A 92 -22.75 39.77 43.56
C ALA A 92 -22.40 38.28 43.78
N ASN A 93 -23.27 37.54 44.49
CA ASN A 93 -23.08 36.10 44.70
C ASN A 93 -23.07 35.33 43.36
N ARG A 94 -23.98 35.64 42.43
CA ARG A 94 -23.96 35.03 41.08
C ARG A 94 -22.67 35.34 40.33
N ARG A 95 -22.14 36.56 40.40
CA ARG A 95 -20.84 36.92 39.80
C ARG A 95 -19.67 36.17 40.42
N GLU A 96 -19.64 36.06 41.75
CA GLU A 96 -18.59 35.33 42.48
C GLU A 96 -18.61 33.84 42.16
N THR A 97 -19.78 33.21 42.18
CA THR A 97 -19.93 31.79 41.79
C THR A 97 -19.52 31.56 40.33
N ALA A 98 -19.90 32.44 39.40
CA ALA A 98 -19.48 32.33 38.00
C ALA A 98 -17.95 32.44 37.86
N ALA A 99 -17.31 33.39 38.56
CA ALA A 99 -15.85 33.51 38.59
C ALA A 99 -15.18 32.27 39.18
N ALA A 100 -15.71 31.74 40.28
CA ALA A 100 -15.21 30.51 40.91
C ALA A 100 -15.31 29.31 39.96
N VAL A 101 -16.43 29.15 39.25
CA VAL A 101 -16.62 28.08 38.25
C VAL A 101 -15.61 28.21 37.10
N ILE A 102 -15.34 29.43 36.63
CA ILE A 102 -14.33 29.68 35.58
C ILE A 102 -12.95 29.24 36.07
N VAL A 103 -12.53 29.68 37.28
CA VAL A 103 -11.23 29.31 37.86
C VAL A 103 -11.13 27.80 38.05
N GLN A 104 -12.15 27.18 38.64
CA GLN A 104 -12.20 25.73 38.84
C GLN A 104 -12.12 24.96 37.51
N LYS A 105 -12.81 25.42 36.47
CA LYS A 105 -12.74 24.84 35.12
C LYS A 105 -11.30 24.86 34.59
N TYR A 106 -10.59 25.98 34.68
CA TYR A 106 -9.21 26.09 34.21
C TYR A 106 -8.25 25.23 35.03
N VAL A 107 -8.39 25.18 36.36
CA VAL A 107 -7.56 24.35 37.22
C VAL A 107 -7.77 22.86 36.94
N ARG A 108 -9.03 22.40 36.83
CA ARG A 108 -9.34 21.00 36.49
C ARG A 108 -8.74 20.62 35.12
N ARG A 109 -8.87 21.49 34.12
CA ARG A 109 -8.25 21.29 32.80
C ARG A 109 -6.73 21.20 32.88
N TRP A 110 -6.09 22.09 33.65
CA TRP A 110 -4.63 22.09 33.81
C TRP A 110 -4.13 20.81 34.48
N LEU A 111 -4.78 20.35 35.55
CA LEU A 111 -4.44 19.10 36.24
C LEU A 111 -4.53 17.89 35.30
N LEU A 112 -5.65 17.74 34.59
CA LEU A 112 -5.85 16.66 33.61
C LEU A 112 -4.81 16.72 32.47
N ARG A 113 -4.57 17.90 31.90
CA ARG A 113 -3.56 18.08 30.85
C ARG A 113 -2.16 17.73 31.34
N ARG A 114 -1.79 18.14 32.54
CA ARG A 114 -0.50 17.81 33.15
C ARG A 114 -0.34 16.31 33.35
N ALA A 115 -1.35 15.64 33.89
CA ALA A 115 -1.33 14.19 34.08
C ALA A 115 -1.21 13.44 32.74
N HIS A 116 -1.97 13.86 31.72
CA HIS A 116 -1.89 13.28 30.38
C HIS A 116 -0.51 13.48 29.75
N LEU A 117 0.07 14.68 29.82
CA LEU A 117 1.41 14.95 29.31
C LEU A 117 2.48 14.12 30.02
N GLN A 118 2.37 13.94 31.34
CA GLN A 118 3.28 13.07 32.09
C GLN A 118 3.17 11.60 31.64
N ALA A 119 1.96 11.09 31.44
CA ALA A 119 1.75 9.74 30.92
C ALA A 119 2.32 9.57 29.51
N CYS A 120 2.11 10.55 28.63
CA CYS A 120 2.67 10.55 27.27
C CYS A 120 4.20 10.59 27.27
N LEU A 121 4.83 11.43 28.11
CA LEU A 121 6.28 11.47 28.24
C LEU A 121 6.85 10.14 28.76
N ALA A 122 6.21 9.54 29.77
CA ALA A 122 6.60 8.22 30.27
C ALA A 122 6.48 7.14 29.18
N ALA A 123 5.39 7.14 28.42
CA ALA A 123 5.19 6.22 27.31
C ALA A 123 6.24 6.41 26.21
N LEU A 124 6.55 7.65 25.81
CA LEU A 124 7.58 7.96 24.82
C LEU A 124 8.96 7.51 25.28
N LEU A 125 9.31 7.72 26.55
CA LEU A 125 10.55 7.22 27.13
C LEU A 125 10.61 5.69 27.03
N ILE A 126 9.61 4.98 27.55
CA ILE A 126 9.56 3.51 27.50
C ILE A 126 9.67 3.00 26.06
N GLN A 127 8.92 3.59 25.13
CA GLN A 127 8.96 3.24 23.71
C GLN A 127 10.35 3.48 23.11
N SER A 128 10.99 4.61 23.41
CA SER A 128 12.33 4.92 22.90
C SER A 128 13.38 3.91 23.41
N TYR A 129 13.29 3.50 24.68
CA TYR A 129 14.16 2.49 25.27
C TYR A 129 13.94 1.11 24.64
N ILE A 130 12.67 0.70 24.46
CA ILE A 130 12.33 -0.58 23.82
C ILE A 130 12.80 -0.61 22.37
N ARG A 131 12.53 0.44 21.58
CA ARG A 131 12.99 0.55 20.19
C ARG A 131 14.52 0.50 20.11
N GLY A 132 15.22 1.23 20.98
CA GLY A 132 16.68 1.20 21.07
C GLY A 132 17.23 -0.18 21.47
N PHE A 133 16.57 -0.87 22.40
CA PHE A 133 16.94 -2.23 22.80
C PHE A 133 16.79 -3.23 21.64
N ILE A 134 15.65 -3.20 20.93
CA ILE A 134 15.39 -4.06 19.77
C ILE A 134 16.44 -3.80 18.68
N ALA A 135 16.73 -2.54 18.36
CA ALA A 135 17.73 -2.17 17.36
C ALA A 135 19.14 -2.70 17.72
N ARG A 136 19.57 -2.54 18.98
CA ARG A 136 20.85 -3.07 19.46
C ARG A 136 20.91 -4.59 19.40
N ARG A 137 19.82 -5.28 19.77
CA ARG A 137 19.75 -6.74 19.69
C ARG A 137 19.83 -7.24 18.25
N TYR A 138 19.10 -6.61 17.33
CA TYR A 138 19.17 -6.92 15.90
C TYR A 138 20.58 -6.70 15.33
N PHE A 139 21.21 -5.58 15.69
CA PHE A 139 22.59 -5.28 15.29
C PHE A 139 23.60 -6.30 15.84
N SER A 140 23.44 -6.77 17.09
CA SER A 140 24.30 -7.83 17.63
C SER A 140 24.21 -9.11 16.82
N VAL A 141 22.99 -9.54 16.46
CA VAL A 141 22.77 -10.73 15.62
C VAL A 141 23.40 -10.58 14.24
N ILE A 142 23.27 -9.42 13.59
CA ILE A 142 23.95 -9.15 12.32
C ILE A 142 25.47 -9.24 12.48
N ARG A 143 26.02 -8.64 13.55
CA ARG A 143 27.46 -8.66 13.83
C ARG A 143 27.97 -10.08 14.06
N GLU A 144 27.22 -10.90 14.79
CA GLU A 144 27.51 -12.32 15.01
C GLU A 144 27.48 -13.11 13.70
N HIS A 145 26.45 -12.93 12.85
CA HIS A 145 26.40 -13.57 11.54
C HIS A 145 27.57 -13.15 10.64
N LYS A 146 27.91 -11.86 10.61
CA LYS A 146 29.04 -11.35 9.82
C LYS A 146 30.35 -11.94 10.31
N ALA A 147 30.57 -11.99 11.63
CA ALA A 147 31.74 -12.65 12.22
C ALA A 147 31.80 -14.14 11.85
N ALA A 148 30.67 -14.86 11.95
CA ALA A 148 30.58 -16.26 11.56
C ALA A 148 30.90 -16.47 10.07
N THR A 149 30.41 -15.60 9.18
CA THR A 149 30.73 -15.66 7.73
C THR A 149 32.23 -15.44 7.47
N VAL A 150 32.86 -14.50 8.17
CA VAL A 150 34.32 -14.26 8.07
C VAL A 150 35.09 -15.51 8.53
N ILE A 151 34.72 -16.10 9.67
CA ILE A 151 35.38 -17.32 10.17
C ILE A 151 35.17 -18.50 9.20
N GLN A 152 33.94 -18.70 8.72
CA GLN A 152 33.63 -19.79 7.79
C GLN A 152 34.37 -19.63 6.45
N SER A 153 34.40 -18.42 5.89
CA SER A 153 35.09 -18.15 4.61
C SER A 153 36.60 -18.32 4.74
N THR A 154 37.21 -17.82 5.83
CA THR A 154 38.65 -18.00 6.09
C THR A 154 39.03 -19.46 6.31
N TRP A 155 38.21 -20.23 7.04
CA TRP A 155 38.43 -21.66 7.21
C TRP A 155 38.28 -22.44 5.90
N ARG A 156 37.22 -22.19 5.12
CA ARG A 156 37.03 -22.82 3.80
C ARG A 156 38.20 -22.52 2.87
N ARG A 157 38.65 -21.26 2.81
CA ARG A 157 39.85 -20.86 2.05
C ARG A 157 41.07 -21.65 2.50
N ARG A 158 41.32 -21.71 3.81
CA ARG A 158 42.51 -22.40 4.35
C ARG A 158 42.50 -23.90 4.03
N LYS A 159 41.34 -24.55 4.13
CA LYS A 159 41.17 -25.96 3.74
C LYS A 159 41.57 -26.19 2.27
N PHE A 160 41.08 -25.37 1.35
CA PHE A 160 41.42 -25.48 -0.07
C PHE A 160 42.89 -25.17 -0.36
N VAL A 161 43.47 -24.16 0.30
CA VAL A 161 44.90 -23.82 0.15
C VAL A 161 45.79 -24.99 0.58
N ILE A 162 45.48 -25.65 1.69
CA ILE A 162 46.24 -26.82 2.17
C ILE A 162 46.14 -27.97 1.15
N LEU A 163 44.93 -28.29 0.67
CA LEU A 163 44.75 -29.34 -0.34
C LEU A 163 45.53 -29.03 -1.62
N PHE A 164 45.46 -27.79 -2.11
CA PHE A 164 46.21 -27.36 -3.29
C PHE A 164 47.72 -27.44 -3.09
N GLN A 165 48.23 -27.05 -1.93
CA GLN A 165 49.65 -27.17 -1.59
C GLN A 165 50.10 -28.63 -1.60
N ASN A 166 49.32 -29.55 -1.04
CA ASN A 166 49.61 -30.98 -1.07
C ASN A 166 49.64 -31.53 -2.51
N TYR A 167 48.65 -31.19 -3.34
CA TYR A 167 48.63 -31.58 -4.75
C TYR A 167 49.82 -31.01 -5.53
N ARG A 168 50.17 -29.76 -5.28
CA ARG A 168 51.34 -29.11 -5.91
C ARG A 168 52.63 -29.82 -5.49
N GLN A 169 52.81 -30.12 -4.21
CA GLN A 169 53.98 -30.85 -3.70
C GLN A 169 54.08 -32.25 -4.33
N ALA A 170 52.98 -33.00 -4.36
CA ALA A 170 52.93 -34.32 -5.01
C ALA A 170 53.27 -34.24 -6.51
N THR A 171 52.69 -33.26 -7.22
CA THR A 171 52.97 -33.04 -8.65
C THR A 171 54.45 -32.71 -8.89
N VAL A 172 55.04 -31.81 -8.08
CA VAL A 172 56.47 -31.48 -8.18
C VAL A 172 57.34 -32.70 -7.89
N ALA A 173 57.00 -33.50 -6.87
CA ALA A 173 57.73 -34.72 -6.56
C ALA A 173 57.71 -35.74 -7.70
N ILE A 174 56.55 -35.94 -8.35
CA ILE A 174 56.41 -36.79 -9.53
C ILE A 174 57.24 -36.24 -10.70
N GLN A 175 57.13 -34.94 -10.98
CA GLN A 175 57.91 -34.30 -12.05
C GLN A 175 59.42 -34.41 -11.81
N CYS A 176 59.89 -34.20 -10.57
CA CYS A 176 61.29 -34.35 -10.20
C CYS A 176 61.76 -35.80 -10.35
N SER A 177 60.96 -36.78 -9.92
CA SER A 177 61.24 -38.21 -10.08
C SER A 177 61.35 -38.60 -11.56
N TRP A 178 60.47 -38.06 -12.41
CA TRP A 178 60.53 -38.27 -13.86
C TRP A 178 61.78 -37.65 -14.48
N ARG A 179 62.09 -36.37 -14.16
CA ARG A 179 63.33 -35.71 -14.60
C ARG A 179 64.57 -36.51 -14.16
N GLN A 180 64.60 -37.02 -12.93
CA GLN A 180 65.68 -37.86 -12.43
C GLN A 180 65.78 -39.19 -13.19
N LYS A 181 64.65 -39.85 -13.50
CA LYS A 181 64.61 -41.09 -14.29
C LYS A 181 65.18 -40.87 -15.70
N LEU A 182 64.80 -39.77 -16.36
CA LEU A 182 65.33 -39.39 -17.67
C LEU A 182 66.84 -39.14 -17.60
N ALA A 183 67.31 -38.35 -16.63
CA ALA A 183 68.75 -38.10 -16.43
C ALA A 183 69.53 -39.39 -16.17
N ARG A 184 69.01 -40.31 -15.36
CA ARG A 184 69.63 -41.64 -15.12
C ARG A 184 69.62 -42.52 -16.36
N LYS A 185 68.62 -42.41 -17.24
CA LYS A 185 68.59 -43.14 -18.52
C LYS A 185 69.66 -42.61 -19.46
N GLU A 186 69.78 -41.28 -19.59
CA GLU A 186 70.82 -40.65 -20.41
C GLU A 186 72.23 -40.95 -19.88
N LEU A 187 72.45 -40.88 -18.56
CA LEU A 187 73.73 -41.26 -17.96
C LEU A 187 74.10 -42.72 -18.28
N ARG A 188 73.14 -43.65 -18.24
CA ARG A 188 73.38 -45.06 -18.59
C ARG A 188 73.76 -45.22 -20.06
N LYS A 189 73.07 -44.53 -20.98
CA LYS A 189 73.44 -44.54 -22.41
C LYS A 189 74.86 -44.02 -22.63
N LEU A 190 75.19 -42.88 -22.01
CA LEU A 190 76.54 -42.29 -22.12
C LEU A 190 77.61 -43.22 -21.54
N LYS A 191 77.34 -43.91 -20.42
CA LYS A 191 78.25 -44.92 -19.85
C LYS A 191 78.42 -46.13 -20.78
N MET A 192 77.35 -46.64 -21.38
CA MET A 192 77.44 -47.75 -22.34
C MET A 192 78.26 -47.35 -23.57
N ALA A 193 77.99 -46.18 -24.15
CA ALA A 193 78.77 -45.64 -25.26
C ALA A 193 80.26 -45.44 -24.90
N ALA A 194 80.56 -44.96 -23.68
CA ALA A 194 81.94 -44.83 -23.21
C ALA A 194 82.63 -46.19 -23.01
N ASN A 195 81.92 -47.18 -22.47
CA ASN A 195 82.44 -48.55 -22.32
C ASN A 195 82.67 -49.22 -23.67
N GLU A 196 81.74 -49.08 -24.63
CA GLU A 196 81.90 -49.58 -26.00
C GLU A 196 83.07 -48.88 -26.71
N ALA A 197 83.20 -47.56 -26.57
CA ALA A 197 84.36 -46.82 -27.10
C ALA A 197 85.68 -47.29 -26.45
N GLY A 198 85.67 -47.61 -25.16
CA GLY A 198 86.79 -48.23 -24.45
C GLY A 198 87.15 -49.61 -24.99
N ALA A 199 86.15 -50.49 -25.14
CA ALA A 199 86.32 -51.83 -25.69
C ALA A 199 86.82 -51.81 -27.14
N LEU A 200 86.30 -50.89 -27.97
CA LEU A 200 86.78 -50.65 -29.34
C LEU A 200 88.24 -50.16 -29.35
N ARG A 201 88.61 -49.28 -28.42
CA ARG A 201 90.00 -48.82 -28.28
C ARG A 201 90.93 -49.95 -27.87
N GLU A 202 90.52 -50.81 -26.95
CA GLU A 202 91.28 -52.00 -26.57
C GLU A 202 91.42 -53.02 -27.72
N ALA A 203 90.34 -53.26 -28.47
CA ALA A 203 90.35 -54.12 -29.66
C ALA A 203 91.27 -53.55 -30.74
N LYS A 204 91.23 -52.22 -30.98
CA LYS A 204 92.14 -51.52 -31.89
C LYS A 204 93.60 -51.70 -31.45
N ASN A 205 93.93 -51.47 -30.18
CA ASN A 205 95.28 -51.66 -29.66
C ASN A 205 95.76 -53.12 -29.80
N LYS A 206 94.89 -54.11 -29.62
CA LYS A 206 95.22 -55.53 -29.85
C LYS A 206 95.45 -55.83 -31.32
N LEU A 207 94.68 -55.23 -32.23
CA LEU A 207 94.88 -55.34 -33.67
C LEU A 207 96.18 -54.68 -34.11
N GLU A 208 96.51 -53.49 -33.59
CA GLU A 208 97.79 -52.81 -33.84
C GLU A 208 98.97 -53.69 -33.42
N LYS A 209 98.95 -54.25 -32.20
CA LYS A 209 99.99 -55.20 -31.75
C LYS A 209 100.11 -56.43 -32.65
N LYS A 210 99.01 -56.98 -33.14
CA LYS A 210 99.02 -58.12 -34.09
C LYS A 210 99.58 -57.71 -35.45
N MET A 211 99.25 -56.51 -35.92
CA MET A 211 99.80 -55.94 -37.15
C MET A 211 101.31 -55.76 -37.06
N ASP A 212 101.80 -55.23 -35.93
CA ASP A 212 103.24 -55.08 -35.67
C ASP A 212 103.95 -56.43 -35.64
N ASP A 213 103.39 -57.44 -34.97
CA ASP A 213 103.95 -58.81 -34.92
C ASP A 213 103.96 -59.49 -36.30
N LEU A 214 102.90 -59.31 -37.10
CA LEU A 214 102.83 -59.79 -38.48
C LEU A 214 103.84 -59.07 -39.39
N ALA A 215 104.00 -57.76 -39.24
CA ALA A 215 105.00 -56.99 -39.98
C ALA A 215 106.43 -57.45 -39.63
N LEU A 216 106.68 -57.77 -38.36
CA LEU A 216 107.96 -58.30 -37.90
C LEU A 216 108.24 -59.72 -38.45
N ARG A 217 107.22 -60.60 -38.48
CA ARG A 217 107.33 -61.91 -39.14
C ARG A 217 107.60 -61.79 -40.64
N LEU A 218 106.90 -60.91 -41.34
CA LEU A 218 107.08 -60.69 -42.78
C LEU A 218 108.50 -60.21 -43.10
N THR A 219 109.05 -59.29 -42.29
CA THR A 219 110.41 -58.77 -42.49
C THR A 219 111.48 -59.82 -42.22
N LEU A 220 111.28 -60.68 -41.21
CA LEU A 220 112.14 -61.85 -40.96
C LEU A 220 112.11 -62.85 -42.12
N GLU A 221 110.92 -63.18 -42.63
CA GLU A 221 110.77 -64.11 -43.76
C GLU A 221 111.43 -63.57 -45.04
N ARG A 222 111.32 -62.27 -45.31
CA ARG A 222 112.03 -61.61 -46.43
C ARG A 222 113.55 -61.71 -46.30
N ARG A 223 114.10 -61.51 -45.10
CA ARG A 223 115.55 -61.67 -44.85
C ARG A 223 116.03 -63.10 -45.09
N LEU A 224 115.25 -64.09 -44.65
CA LEU A 224 115.57 -65.50 -44.88
C LEU A 224 115.59 -65.85 -46.37
N ARG A 225 114.59 -65.39 -47.14
CA ARG A 225 114.58 -65.58 -48.61
C ARG A 225 115.78 -64.95 -49.30
N ALA A 226 116.12 -63.71 -48.95
CA ALA A 226 117.28 -63.02 -49.53
C ALA A 226 118.59 -63.78 -49.28
N SER A 227 118.83 -64.28 -48.06
CA SER A 227 120.03 -65.07 -47.74
C SER A 227 120.11 -66.41 -48.48
N SER A 228 118.95 -67.02 -48.76
CA SER A 228 118.88 -68.27 -49.53
C SER A 228 119.13 -68.06 -51.03
N GLU A 229 118.73 -66.92 -51.60
CA GLU A 229 119.02 -66.58 -53.00
C GLU A 229 120.50 -66.26 -53.20
N GLU A 230 121.12 -65.56 -52.25
CA GLU A 230 122.54 -65.22 -52.28
C GLU A 230 123.46 -66.46 -52.17
N SER A 231 123.06 -67.50 -51.41
CA SER A 231 123.82 -68.76 -51.38
C SER A 231 123.78 -69.51 -52.71
N LYS A 232 122.66 -69.42 -53.43
CA LYS A 232 122.48 -70.09 -54.74
C LYS A 232 123.29 -69.42 -55.84
N SER A 233 123.36 -68.08 -55.85
CA SER A 233 124.12 -67.35 -56.87
C SER A 233 125.64 -67.62 -56.79
N VAL A 234 126.18 -67.79 -55.58
CA VAL A 234 127.60 -68.14 -55.36
C VAL A 234 127.95 -69.55 -55.86
N GLU A 235 127.03 -70.51 -55.72
CA GLU A 235 127.24 -71.87 -56.22
C GLU A 235 127.23 -71.98 -57.75
N ILE A 236 126.41 -71.16 -58.42
CA ILE A 236 126.32 -71.14 -59.89
C ILE A 236 127.62 -70.63 -60.50
N LEU A 237 128.20 -69.55 -59.96
CA LEU A 237 129.49 -69.02 -60.43
C LEU A 237 130.66 -70.01 -60.27
N LYS A 238 130.61 -70.89 -59.26
CA LYS A 238 131.60 -71.96 -59.10
C LYS A 238 131.42 -73.08 -60.12
N ARG A 239 130.18 -73.41 -60.50
CA ARG A 239 129.88 -74.43 -61.50
C ARG A 239 130.32 -73.99 -62.90
N ASP A 240 130.13 -72.72 -63.26
CA ASP A 240 130.46 -72.21 -64.59
C ASP A 240 131.99 -72.22 -64.87
N LYS A 241 132.82 -71.92 -63.87
CA LYS A 241 134.29 -71.98 -64.00
C LYS A 241 134.84 -73.40 -64.22
N ILE A 242 134.16 -74.42 -63.70
CA ILE A 242 134.58 -75.82 -63.85
C ILE A 242 134.25 -76.32 -65.27
N ILE A 243 133.13 -75.87 -65.83
CA ILE A 243 132.65 -76.29 -67.16
C ILE A 243 133.56 -75.80 -68.29
N GLU A 244 134.12 -74.58 -68.21
CA GLU A 244 135.08 -74.10 -69.24
C GLU A 244 136.36 -74.94 -69.26
N SER A 245 136.90 -75.33 -68.10
CA SER A 245 138.15 -76.09 -68.02
C SER A 245 138.04 -77.52 -68.58
N LEU A 246 136.89 -78.19 -68.37
CA LEU A 246 136.64 -79.55 -68.86
C LEU A 246 136.29 -79.58 -70.36
N SER A 247 135.83 -78.47 -70.93
CA SER A 247 135.47 -78.37 -72.35
C SER A 247 136.69 -78.41 -73.30
N ALA A 248 137.86 -77.96 -72.83
CA ALA A 248 139.10 -77.99 -73.60
C ALA A 248 139.72 -79.40 -73.67
N GLU A 249 139.61 -80.21 -72.60
CA GLU A 249 140.10 -81.60 -72.56
C GLU A 249 139.20 -82.57 -73.34
N CYS A 250 137.89 -82.28 -73.42
CA CYS A 250 136.92 -83.12 -74.12
C CYS A 250 137.02 -83.07 -75.67
N ALA A 251 137.71 -82.09 -76.25
CA ALA A 251 137.92 -82.01 -77.71
C ALA A 251 139.03 -82.94 -78.21
N ALA A 252 140.02 -83.29 -77.37
CA ALA A 252 141.13 -84.18 -77.72
C ALA A 252 140.77 -85.67 -77.64
N ALA A 253 139.73 -86.05 -76.88
CA ALA A 253 139.32 -87.44 -76.68
C ALA A 253 138.11 -87.89 -77.53
N LYS A 254 137.44 -86.97 -78.23
CA LYS A 254 136.17 -87.24 -78.96
C LYS A 254 136.35 -87.87 -80.35
N SER A 255 137.58 -88.06 -80.83
CA SER A 255 137.85 -88.84 -82.05
C SER A 255 137.97 -90.36 -81.80
N ALA A 256 137.86 -90.84 -80.55
CA ALA A 256 138.13 -92.24 -80.20
C ALA A 256 136.93 -93.08 -79.76
N ALA A 257 135.74 -92.51 -79.50
CA ALA A 257 134.62 -93.26 -78.88
C ALA A 257 133.30 -93.19 -79.67
N GLN A 258 133.41 -93.22 -80.99
CA GLN A 258 132.28 -93.17 -81.93
C GLN A 258 131.67 -94.55 -82.24
N ASN A 259 131.86 -95.61 -81.42
CA ASN A 259 131.53 -96.97 -81.87
C ASN A 259 130.85 -97.95 -80.88
N GLU A 260 130.28 -97.53 -79.75
CA GLU A 260 129.45 -98.45 -78.94
C GLU A 260 128.13 -97.86 -78.42
N HIS A 261 127.07 -98.35 -79.05
CA HIS A 261 125.90 -98.89 -78.38
C HIS A 261 124.62 -98.05 -78.23
N ALA A 262 124.05 -97.83 -79.40
CA ALA A 262 122.67 -98.17 -79.68
C ALA A 262 122.23 -99.58 -79.17
N LYS A 263 121.82 -99.74 -77.89
CA LYS A 263 120.96 -100.90 -77.50
C LYS A 263 119.89 -100.72 -76.43
N LYS A 264 119.73 -99.59 -75.77
CA LYS A 264 118.74 -99.53 -74.67
C LYS A 264 117.60 -98.54 -74.88
N LEU A 265 117.04 -98.62 -76.08
CA LEU A 265 115.71 -98.19 -76.47
C LEU A 265 114.80 -99.43 -76.48
N LEU A 266 114.11 -99.75 -75.38
CA LEU A 266 112.75 -100.32 -75.34
C LEU A 266 112.36 -100.69 -73.89
N LEU A 267 111.09 -100.42 -73.54
CA LEU A 267 110.32 -100.95 -72.40
C LEU A 267 110.52 -100.33 -71.01
N GLN A 268 109.72 -99.31 -70.69
CA GLN A 268 108.58 -99.54 -69.77
C GLN A 268 107.58 -98.37 -69.85
N LYS A 269 106.59 -98.53 -70.74
CA LYS A 269 105.37 -97.75 -70.82
C LYS A 269 104.24 -98.76 -70.62
N GLN A 270 103.71 -98.87 -69.40
CA GLN A 270 102.43 -99.52 -69.01
C GLN A 270 102.41 -99.75 -67.48
N LEU A 271 101.21 -99.71 -66.88
CA LEU A 271 100.87 -99.99 -65.47
C LEU A 271 101.21 -98.85 -64.49
N ASP A 272 100.32 -97.97 -64.03
CA ASP A 272 98.85 -97.96 -63.84
C ASP A 272 98.43 -96.49 -63.62
N ASP A 273 97.38 -95.85 -64.17
CA ASP A 273 96.09 -96.28 -64.73
C ASP A 273 95.31 -97.28 -63.88
N SER A 274 94.67 -96.79 -62.81
CA SER A 274 93.21 -96.87 -62.64
C SER A 274 92.74 -96.55 -61.22
N LEU A 275 91.52 -96.03 -61.15
CA LEU A 275 90.64 -95.83 -59.98
C LEU A 275 90.84 -94.49 -59.25
N ARG A 276 90.29 -93.38 -59.73
CA ARG A 276 88.86 -93.05 -59.97
C ARG A 276 88.00 -93.08 -58.70
N GLU A 277 86.94 -92.28 -58.81
CA GLU A 277 85.72 -92.22 -58.01
C GLU A 277 85.85 -91.38 -56.73
N ILE A 278 85.16 -90.25 -56.55
CA ILE A 278 83.85 -89.86 -57.05
C ILE A 278 83.82 -88.33 -57.21
N THR A 279 83.98 -87.89 -58.45
CA THR A 279 83.31 -86.69 -58.95
C THR A 279 81.91 -87.10 -59.39
N MET A 280 80.92 -86.32 -58.96
CA MET A 280 79.51 -86.35 -59.36
C MET A 280 78.59 -87.32 -58.60
N LEU A 281 77.92 -86.82 -57.56
CA LEU A 281 76.50 -86.39 -57.62
C LEU A 281 75.97 -86.04 -56.21
N GLN A 282 75.28 -84.89 -56.11
CA GLN A 282 74.41 -84.45 -54.99
C GLN A 282 75.15 -84.02 -53.70
N SER A 283 74.80 -82.92 -53.02
CA SER A 283 73.49 -82.32 -52.86
C SER A 283 73.54 -80.80 -52.75
N LYS A 284 72.83 -80.18 -53.68
CA LYS A 284 72.02 -78.98 -53.49
C LYS A 284 71.22 -79.10 -52.18
N LYS A 285 71.14 -77.99 -51.43
CA LYS A 285 70.09 -77.54 -50.49
C LYS A 285 70.72 -77.07 -49.16
N ILE A 286 70.26 -75.91 -48.70
CA ILE A 286 70.56 -75.25 -47.42
C ILE A 286 71.75 -74.28 -47.48
N MET A 287 71.54 -73.11 -48.10
CA MET A 287 71.97 -71.79 -47.59
C MET A 287 71.19 -70.66 -48.31
N SER A 288 69.87 -70.81 -48.45
CA SER A 288 68.98 -69.70 -48.86
C SER A 288 67.87 -69.45 -47.81
N ALA A 289 68.16 -69.75 -46.54
CA ALA A 289 67.17 -69.82 -45.46
C ALA A 289 67.28 -68.69 -44.42
N GLU A 290 67.92 -67.55 -44.73
CA GLU A 290 68.00 -66.42 -43.78
C GLU A 290 67.33 -65.13 -44.29
N ALA A 291 66.80 -65.08 -45.52
CA ALA A 291 66.18 -63.88 -46.08
C ALA A 291 64.62 -63.88 -46.09
N ALA A 292 63.97 -64.96 -45.66
CA ALA A 292 62.51 -65.11 -45.72
C ALA A 292 61.79 -64.90 -44.37
N GLU A 293 62.49 -64.96 -43.24
CA GLU A 293 61.89 -64.85 -41.90
C GLU A 293 61.80 -63.38 -41.41
N GLU A 294 62.74 -62.51 -41.78
CA GLU A 294 62.67 -61.07 -41.47
C GLU A 294 61.58 -60.32 -42.26
N ASN A 295 61.23 -60.77 -43.47
CA ASN A 295 60.23 -60.13 -44.31
C ASN A 295 58.77 -60.43 -43.90
N SER A 296 58.54 -61.49 -43.12
CA SER A 296 57.23 -61.83 -42.53
C SER A 296 56.94 -61.00 -41.28
N ASN A 297 57.94 -60.80 -40.42
CA ASN A 297 57.80 -60.10 -39.15
C ASN A 297 57.68 -58.57 -39.31
N LEU A 298 58.32 -57.98 -40.33
CA LEU A 298 58.13 -56.55 -40.67
C LEU A 298 56.76 -56.25 -41.31
N LYS A 299 56.16 -57.20 -42.02
CA LYS A 299 54.83 -57.04 -42.66
C LYS A 299 53.70 -57.07 -41.64
N ASN A 300 53.76 -57.98 -40.66
CA ASN A 300 52.79 -58.09 -39.57
C ASN A 300 52.83 -56.90 -38.59
N LEU A 301 54.01 -56.28 -38.36
CA LEU A 301 54.15 -55.11 -37.50
C LEU A 301 53.59 -53.83 -38.17
N VAL A 302 53.77 -53.69 -39.49
CA VAL A 302 53.22 -52.58 -40.28
C VAL A 302 51.70 -52.65 -40.40
N GLU A 303 51.12 -53.85 -40.54
CA GLU A 303 49.66 -54.05 -40.59
C GLU A 303 48.99 -53.88 -39.21
N SER A 304 49.66 -54.28 -38.13
CA SER A 304 49.24 -54.03 -36.72
C SER A 304 49.30 -52.54 -36.33
N LEU A 305 50.27 -51.79 -36.83
CA LEU A 305 50.38 -50.34 -36.61
C LEU A 305 49.42 -49.54 -37.50
N SER A 306 49.16 -50.00 -38.72
CA SER A 306 48.17 -49.39 -39.65
C SER A 306 46.74 -49.50 -39.12
N THR A 307 46.35 -50.68 -38.61
CA THR A 307 45.01 -50.91 -38.01
C THR A 307 44.80 -50.10 -36.73
N LYS A 308 45.82 -49.95 -35.87
CA LYS A 308 45.74 -49.08 -34.67
C LYS A 308 45.66 -47.59 -35.01
N ASN A 309 46.39 -47.12 -36.04
CA ASN A 309 46.29 -45.73 -36.49
C ASN A 309 44.91 -45.42 -37.08
N SER A 310 44.31 -46.34 -37.84
CA SER A 310 42.95 -46.16 -38.37
C SER A 310 41.86 -46.12 -37.28
N ILE A 311 42.02 -46.89 -36.19
CA ILE A 311 41.10 -46.86 -35.05
C ILE A 311 41.22 -45.55 -34.26
N LEU A 312 42.44 -45.06 -34.02
CA LEU A 312 42.69 -43.79 -33.34
C LEU A 312 42.24 -42.57 -34.16
N GLU A 313 42.39 -42.60 -35.49
CA GLU A 313 41.85 -41.56 -36.37
C GLU A 313 40.32 -41.52 -36.35
N ASN A 314 39.65 -42.68 -36.34
CA ASN A 314 38.19 -42.75 -36.24
C ASN A 314 37.67 -42.30 -34.86
N GLU A 315 38.35 -42.62 -33.76
CA GLU A 315 38.00 -42.11 -32.42
C GLU A 315 38.21 -40.58 -32.31
N LEU A 316 39.25 -40.03 -32.94
CA LEU A 316 39.48 -38.58 -33.03
C LEU A 316 38.41 -37.86 -33.87
N ILE A 317 37.91 -38.49 -34.94
CA ILE A 317 36.84 -37.94 -35.77
C ILE A 317 35.49 -37.98 -35.04
N VAL A 318 35.18 -39.06 -34.31
CA VAL A 318 33.95 -39.17 -33.52
C VAL A 318 33.95 -38.21 -32.33
N THR A 319 35.07 -38.06 -31.64
CA THR A 319 35.20 -37.09 -30.54
C THR A 319 35.13 -35.64 -31.03
N ARG A 320 35.75 -35.31 -32.19
CA ARG A 320 35.57 -34.00 -32.84
C ARG A 320 34.12 -33.72 -33.22
N LYS A 321 33.42 -34.66 -33.86
CA LYS A 321 31.99 -34.51 -34.19
C LYS A 321 31.13 -34.29 -32.94
N SER A 322 31.36 -35.03 -31.86
CA SER A 322 30.62 -34.84 -30.61
C SER A 322 30.89 -33.48 -29.95
N SER A 323 32.13 -32.98 -30.06
CA SER A 323 32.51 -31.65 -29.57
C SER A 323 31.85 -30.56 -30.41
N ASP A 324 31.84 -30.70 -31.74
CA ASP A 324 31.22 -29.74 -32.65
C ASP A 324 29.69 -29.68 -32.45
N ASP A 325 29.02 -30.83 -32.27
CA ASP A 325 27.58 -30.90 -31.95
C ASP A 325 27.25 -30.23 -30.61
N THR A 326 28.14 -30.34 -29.60
CA THR A 326 27.94 -29.64 -28.32
C THR A 326 28.17 -28.13 -28.43
N MET A 327 29.10 -27.71 -29.28
CA MET A 327 29.41 -26.31 -29.54
C MET A 327 28.30 -25.63 -30.37
N GLU A 328 27.69 -26.35 -31.31
CA GLU A 328 26.54 -25.87 -32.09
C GLU A 328 25.28 -25.72 -31.22
N LYS A 329 25.02 -26.68 -30.33
CA LYS A 329 23.95 -26.55 -29.31
C LYS A 329 24.19 -25.39 -28.34
N LEU A 330 25.44 -25.12 -27.97
CA LEU A 330 25.79 -23.95 -27.15
C LEU A 330 25.53 -22.63 -27.90
N LYS A 331 25.88 -22.54 -29.18
CA LYS A 331 25.56 -21.37 -30.01
C LYS A 331 24.05 -21.17 -30.20
N GLU A 332 23.27 -22.25 -30.33
CA GLU A 332 21.81 -22.17 -30.41
C GLU A 332 21.18 -21.69 -29.10
N VAL A 333 21.70 -22.14 -27.95
CA VAL A 333 21.27 -21.68 -26.62
C VAL A 333 21.66 -20.21 -26.38
N GLU A 334 22.85 -19.81 -26.80
CA GLU A 334 23.31 -18.42 -26.75
C GLU A 334 22.45 -17.50 -27.64
N GLY A 335 22.07 -17.96 -28.84
CA GLY A 335 21.12 -17.29 -29.71
C GLY A 335 19.73 -17.14 -29.07
N LYS A 336 19.23 -18.18 -28.40
CA LYS A 336 17.95 -18.12 -27.63
C LYS A 336 18.04 -17.17 -26.44
N CYS A 337 19.18 -17.12 -25.75
CA CYS A 337 19.41 -16.19 -24.64
C CYS A 337 19.44 -14.73 -25.12
N ASN A 338 20.13 -14.46 -26.23
CA ASN A 338 20.17 -13.14 -26.85
C ASN A 338 18.79 -12.70 -27.39
N HIS A 339 18.00 -13.63 -27.94
CA HIS A 339 16.63 -13.34 -28.37
C HIS A 339 15.70 -13.03 -27.19
N LEU A 340 15.83 -13.76 -26.08
CA LEU A 340 15.10 -13.47 -24.84
C LEU A 340 15.52 -12.13 -24.22
N GLN A 341 16.81 -11.79 -24.28
CA GLN A 341 17.31 -10.48 -23.83
C GLN A 341 16.73 -9.34 -24.67
N GLN A 342 16.72 -9.46 -26.00
CA GLN A 342 16.11 -8.48 -26.89
C GLN A 342 14.59 -8.34 -26.67
N ASN A 343 13.89 -9.43 -26.35
CA ASN A 343 12.47 -9.37 -26.02
C ASN A 343 12.21 -8.71 -24.66
N LEU A 344 13.10 -8.92 -23.68
CA LEU A 344 13.07 -8.24 -22.40
C LEU A 344 13.29 -6.73 -22.59
N ASP A 345 14.30 -6.35 -23.38
CA ASP A 345 14.61 -4.94 -23.67
C ASP A 345 13.43 -4.26 -24.41
N LYS A 346 12.80 -4.94 -25.37
CA LYS A 346 11.57 -4.45 -26.05
C LYS A 346 10.36 -4.34 -25.13
N LEU A 347 10.20 -5.26 -24.17
CA LEU A 347 9.14 -5.18 -23.16
C LEU A 347 9.40 -4.04 -22.18
N GLN A 348 10.65 -3.81 -21.83
CA GLN A 348 11.09 -2.74 -20.96
C GLN A 348 10.88 -1.38 -21.63
N GLU A 349 11.20 -1.26 -22.93
CA GLU A 349 10.89 -0.08 -23.75
C GLU A 349 9.38 0.17 -23.89
N LYS A 350 8.58 -0.88 -24.08
CA LYS A 350 7.10 -0.77 -24.07
C LYS A 350 6.55 -0.35 -22.71
N LEU A 351 7.13 -0.82 -21.61
CA LEU A 351 6.76 -0.42 -20.26
C LEU A 351 7.09 1.06 -20.02
N THR A 352 8.28 1.51 -20.42
CA THR A 352 8.64 2.94 -20.32
C THR A 352 7.77 3.81 -21.21
N ASN A 353 7.38 3.34 -22.40
CA ASN A 353 6.48 4.07 -23.28
C ASN A 353 5.05 4.14 -22.72
N LEU A 354 4.54 3.06 -22.13
CA LEU A 354 3.24 3.04 -21.45
C LEU A 354 3.24 3.87 -20.15
N GLU A 355 4.35 3.89 -19.41
CA GLU A 355 4.53 4.76 -18.24
C GLU A 355 4.55 6.24 -18.65
N ASN A 356 5.25 6.57 -19.72
CA ASN A 356 5.27 7.92 -20.30
C ASN A 356 3.89 8.31 -20.84
N GLU A 357 3.17 7.40 -21.49
CA GLU A 357 1.81 7.62 -21.99
C GLU A 357 0.80 7.78 -20.84
N ASN A 358 0.94 7.03 -19.74
CA ASN A 358 0.18 7.25 -18.50
C ASN A 358 0.50 8.61 -17.87
N HIS A 359 1.76 9.04 -17.92
CA HIS A 359 2.19 10.34 -17.40
C HIS A 359 1.63 11.51 -18.24
N VAL A 360 1.56 11.34 -19.57
CA VAL A 360 0.97 12.30 -20.51
C VAL A 360 -0.56 12.32 -20.43
N LEU A 361 -1.22 11.17 -20.25
CA LEU A 361 -2.67 11.09 -20.05
C LEU A 361 -3.09 11.72 -18.72
N ARG A 362 -2.29 11.55 -17.66
CA ARG A 362 -2.51 12.24 -16.37
C ARG A 362 -2.28 13.75 -16.45
N GLN A 363 -1.35 14.22 -17.30
CA GLN A 363 -1.20 15.66 -17.59
C GLN A 363 -2.31 16.22 -18.50
N LYS A 364 -2.78 15.45 -19.49
CA LYS A 364 -3.88 15.86 -20.38
C LYS A 364 -5.26 15.86 -19.68
N ALA A 365 -5.45 15.03 -18.66
CA ALA A 365 -6.66 15.03 -17.82
C ALA A 365 -6.79 16.30 -16.94
N PHE A 366 -5.72 17.08 -16.77
CA PHE A 366 -5.74 18.32 -15.99
C PHE A 366 -6.10 19.57 -16.81
N ASN A 367 -6.13 19.52 -18.15
CA ASN A 367 -6.24 20.70 -19.02
C ASN A 367 -7.30 20.59 -20.15
N MET A 368 -8.58 20.27 -19.84
CA MET A 368 -9.69 20.66 -20.74
C MET A 368 -10.95 21.08 -19.96
N PRO A 369 -11.59 22.21 -20.31
CA PRO A 369 -12.82 22.69 -19.70
C PRO A 369 -14.08 22.10 -20.35
N THR A 370 -15.10 21.96 -19.51
CA THR A 370 -16.46 21.49 -19.77
C THR A 370 -17.26 22.43 -20.68
N MET A 371 -17.95 21.89 -21.69
CA MET A 371 -19.07 22.56 -22.36
C MET A 371 -20.24 21.58 -22.60
N ASN A 372 -21.29 21.79 -21.81
CA ASN A 372 -22.74 21.76 -22.07
C ASN A 372 -23.36 20.83 -23.13
N ASN A 373 -24.26 19.98 -22.61
CA ASN A 373 -25.65 19.70 -23.02
C ASN A 373 -26.01 19.60 -24.52
N LEU A 374 -26.55 18.44 -24.94
CA LEU A 374 -27.97 18.33 -25.30
C LEU A 374 -28.43 16.86 -25.36
N SER A 375 -29.73 16.71 -25.14
CA SER A 375 -30.52 15.51 -24.85
C SER A 375 -31.21 14.88 -26.07
N VAL A 376 -31.66 13.62 -25.88
CA VAL A 376 -32.86 12.96 -26.47
C VAL A 376 -32.66 11.92 -27.60
N ALA A 377 -32.86 10.66 -27.16
CA ALA A 377 -33.61 9.52 -27.72
C ALA A 377 -33.07 8.59 -28.84
N PRO A 378 -33.49 7.30 -28.82
CA PRO A 378 -32.93 6.19 -29.62
C PRO A 378 -33.90 5.64 -30.70
N LYS A 379 -33.38 4.87 -31.68
CA LYS A 379 -34.08 3.85 -32.52
C LYS A 379 -33.05 3.23 -33.50
N THR A 380 -32.69 1.94 -33.42
CA THR A 380 -33.27 0.72 -34.05
C THR A 380 -33.06 0.53 -35.56
N LEU A 381 -32.78 -0.73 -35.92
CA LEU A 381 -32.78 -1.44 -37.23
C LEU A 381 -31.52 -1.24 -38.10
N SER A 382 -30.74 -2.27 -38.50
CA SER A 382 -30.98 -3.62 -39.06
C SER A 382 -30.77 -3.64 -40.57
N GLU A 383 -30.20 -4.76 -41.06
CA GLU A 383 -30.09 -5.21 -42.46
C GLU A 383 -28.98 -4.59 -43.30
N LYS A 384 -28.36 -5.27 -44.27
CA LYS A 384 -28.01 -6.67 -44.61
C LYS A 384 -27.22 -6.52 -45.95
N PHE A 385 -26.71 -7.63 -46.47
CA PHE A 385 -26.01 -7.86 -47.76
C PHE A 385 -24.48 -7.66 -47.72
N SER A 386 -23.61 -8.68 -47.79
CA SER A 386 -23.44 -9.83 -48.72
C SER A 386 -23.27 -9.37 -50.18
N ALA A 387 -22.23 -9.71 -50.96
CA ALA A 387 -21.39 -10.90 -50.98
C ALA A 387 -20.20 -10.73 -51.96
N SER A 388 -19.26 -11.70 -51.89
CA SER A 388 -18.64 -12.46 -53.01
C SER A 388 -17.49 -11.84 -53.85
N ILE A 389 -16.43 -12.53 -54.31
CA ILE A 389 -15.99 -13.95 -54.39
C ILE A 389 -14.47 -13.96 -54.76
N GLY A 390 -13.68 -14.99 -54.36
CA GLY A 390 -12.41 -15.34 -55.04
C GLY A 390 -11.36 -16.15 -54.24
N LEU A 391 -11.42 -17.49 -54.32
CA LEU A 391 -10.52 -18.58 -53.82
C LEU A 391 -9.11 -18.60 -54.50
N PRO A 392 -8.11 -19.50 -54.20
CA PRO A 392 -8.04 -20.60 -53.20
C PRO A 392 -6.70 -20.76 -52.40
N ASN A 393 -6.76 -21.70 -51.45
CA ASN A 393 -5.77 -22.27 -50.50
C ASN A 393 -4.30 -22.49 -50.93
N SER A 394 -3.35 -22.28 -49.99
CA SER A 394 -2.58 -23.36 -49.33
C SER A 394 -1.66 -22.86 -48.17
N GLU A 395 -1.78 -23.56 -47.02
CA GLU A 395 -0.86 -23.70 -45.86
C GLU A 395 -0.68 -22.53 -44.83
N PRO A 396 -0.10 -22.76 -43.63
CA PRO A 396 -0.76 -23.23 -42.41
C PRO A 396 -0.69 -22.23 -41.24
N LYS A 397 -1.73 -22.19 -40.38
CA LYS A 397 -1.84 -21.28 -39.23
C LYS A 397 -1.34 -21.91 -37.92
N HIS A 398 -0.46 -21.20 -37.20
CA HIS A 398 -0.34 -21.26 -35.75
C HIS A 398 -0.34 -19.83 -35.19
N ILE A 399 -1.46 -19.42 -34.58
CA ILE A 399 -1.58 -18.20 -33.76
C ILE A 399 -2.25 -18.62 -32.46
N TYR A 400 -1.59 -18.29 -31.34
CA TYR A 400 -2.16 -18.30 -30.01
C TYR A 400 -2.91 -16.97 -29.80
N GLU A 401 -4.20 -17.04 -29.53
CA GLU A 401 -4.99 -15.98 -28.90
C GLU A 401 -5.57 -16.50 -27.58
N SER A 402 -5.50 -15.66 -26.55
CA SER A 402 -6.15 -15.88 -25.25
C SER A 402 -7.63 -15.51 -25.32
N PRO A 403 -8.53 -16.27 -24.67
CA PRO A 403 -9.85 -15.78 -24.36
C PRO A 403 -10.09 -15.60 -22.85
N THR A 404 -10.68 -14.44 -22.54
CA THR A 404 -11.48 -14.09 -21.37
C THR A 404 -12.59 -15.12 -21.11
N PRO A 405 -12.96 -15.42 -19.83
CA PRO A 405 -14.16 -16.21 -19.56
C PRO A 405 -15.24 -15.38 -18.85
N THR A 406 -16.39 -15.21 -19.49
CA THR A 406 -17.69 -15.25 -18.78
C THR A 406 -18.79 -15.60 -19.77
N LYS A 407 -19.43 -16.77 -19.59
CA LYS A 407 -20.88 -16.96 -19.45
C LYS A 407 -21.36 -18.36 -19.90
N TYR A 408 -22.16 -18.94 -19.00
CA TYR A 408 -23.21 -19.95 -19.17
C TYR A 408 -22.86 -21.34 -19.70
N LEU A 409 -23.10 -22.35 -18.88
CA LEU A 409 -23.48 -23.69 -19.34
C LEU A 409 -24.67 -24.23 -18.52
N ALA A 410 -25.73 -24.55 -19.25
CA ALA A 410 -26.87 -25.37 -18.81
C ALA A 410 -26.74 -26.80 -19.38
N SER A 411 -26.97 -27.77 -18.49
CA SER A 411 -27.50 -29.14 -18.62
C SER A 411 -27.32 -30.05 -19.88
N LEU A 412 -26.64 -31.19 -19.65
CA LEU A 412 -26.88 -32.63 -20.03
C LEU A 412 -27.04 -33.06 -21.52
N PRO A 413 -26.74 -34.34 -21.93
CA PRO A 413 -27.18 -35.59 -21.29
C PRO A 413 -26.12 -36.70 -21.06
N GLN A 414 -26.50 -37.62 -20.17
CA GLN A 414 -25.78 -38.80 -19.68
C GLN A 414 -25.67 -39.94 -20.71
N THR A 415 -24.55 -40.66 -20.69
CA THR A 415 -24.52 -42.10 -20.94
C THR A 415 -23.62 -42.84 -19.93
N LEU A 416 -24.31 -43.62 -19.10
CA LEU A 416 -23.98 -44.96 -18.56
C LEU A 416 -22.56 -45.30 -18.07
N SER A 417 -22.50 -45.43 -16.74
CA SER A 417 -21.89 -46.55 -15.98
C SER A 417 -20.37 -46.75 -16.07
N THR A 418 -19.65 -46.32 -15.02
CA THR A 418 -19.10 -47.24 -14.00
C THR A 418 -18.43 -46.49 -12.84
N SER A 419 -18.68 -47.03 -11.64
CA SER A 419 -17.90 -46.94 -10.40
C SER A 419 -17.96 -45.68 -9.52
N ARG A 420 -18.61 -45.90 -8.37
CA ARG A 420 -18.82 -45.05 -7.21
C ARG A 420 -17.49 -44.59 -6.57
N ARG A 421 -17.03 -43.37 -6.84
CA ARG A 421 -16.16 -42.61 -5.91
C ARG A 421 -15.90 -41.15 -6.34
N SER A 422 -16.93 -40.33 -6.54
CA SER A 422 -16.70 -38.86 -6.68
C SER A 422 -17.89 -37.91 -6.49
N ARG A 423 -19.07 -38.35 -6.02
CA ARG A 423 -20.26 -37.46 -5.95
C ARG A 423 -20.42 -36.59 -4.69
N LEU A 424 -19.60 -36.74 -3.66
CA LEU A 424 -19.80 -36.06 -2.36
C LEU A 424 -19.34 -34.58 -2.22
N PRO A 425 -18.40 -34.02 -3.01
CA PRO A 425 -17.95 -32.64 -2.78
C PRO A 425 -18.85 -31.54 -3.37
N VAL A 426 -19.59 -31.82 -4.44
CA VAL A 426 -20.31 -30.78 -5.21
C VAL A 426 -21.62 -30.37 -4.53
N GLU A 427 -22.38 -31.32 -3.97
CA GLU A 427 -23.62 -31.03 -3.22
C GLU A 427 -23.37 -30.24 -1.92
N ARG A 428 -22.20 -30.40 -1.28
CA ARG A 428 -21.84 -29.62 -0.09
C ARG A 428 -21.61 -28.14 -0.40
N HIS A 429 -21.18 -27.80 -1.60
CA HIS A 429 -20.92 -26.40 -1.94
C HIS A 429 -22.23 -25.64 -2.20
N GLU A 430 -23.21 -26.19 -2.93
CA GLU A 430 -24.47 -25.48 -3.21
C GLU A 430 -25.27 -25.12 -1.95
N GLN A 431 -25.40 -26.05 -1.00
CA GLN A 431 -26.10 -25.79 0.28
C GLN A 431 -25.40 -24.72 1.13
N ASN A 432 -24.07 -24.61 1.04
CA ASN A 432 -23.30 -23.58 1.74
C ASN A 432 -23.52 -22.17 1.17
N HIS A 433 -23.75 -22.05 -0.15
CA HIS A 433 -24.04 -20.76 -0.79
C HIS A 433 -25.45 -20.25 -0.43
N GLU A 434 -26.43 -21.15 -0.36
CA GLU A 434 -27.82 -20.80 -0.06
C GLU A 434 -27.97 -20.17 1.34
N ILE A 435 -27.26 -20.69 2.35
CA ILE A 435 -27.24 -20.12 3.71
C ILE A 435 -26.67 -18.71 3.70
N LEU A 436 -25.50 -18.50 3.07
CA LEU A 436 -24.86 -17.19 3.01
C LEU A 436 -25.77 -16.18 2.30
N LEU A 437 -26.40 -16.60 1.20
CA LEU A 437 -27.34 -15.78 0.46
C LEU A 437 -28.55 -15.40 1.34
N ARG A 438 -29.08 -16.33 2.13
CA ARG A 438 -30.19 -16.05 3.06
C ARG A 438 -29.75 -15.13 4.21
N CYS A 439 -28.56 -15.33 4.77
CA CYS A 439 -27.99 -14.44 5.79
C CYS A 439 -27.81 -13.00 5.29
N ILE A 440 -27.59 -12.84 3.98
CA ILE A 440 -27.42 -11.54 3.33
C ILE A 440 -28.78 -10.94 2.91
N LYS A 441 -29.77 -11.76 2.54
CA LYS A 441 -31.10 -11.26 2.16
C LYS A 441 -31.98 -10.91 3.36
N GLU A 442 -31.84 -11.62 4.47
CA GLU A 442 -32.59 -11.38 5.71
C GLU A 442 -31.90 -10.32 6.59
N ASN A 443 -32.67 -9.45 7.23
CA ASN A 443 -32.15 -8.56 8.27
C ASN A 443 -32.09 -9.34 9.60
N LEU A 444 -30.90 -9.83 9.95
CA LEU A 444 -30.68 -10.66 11.15
C LEU A 444 -30.48 -9.83 12.43
N GLY A 445 -30.44 -8.50 12.33
CA GLY A 445 -30.31 -7.60 13.47
C GLY A 445 -28.96 -7.67 14.23
N TYR A 446 -29.03 -7.35 15.51
CA TYR A 446 -27.86 -7.18 16.40
C TYR A 446 -28.06 -7.93 17.72
N LYS A 447 -26.99 -8.49 18.27
CA LYS A 447 -26.96 -9.09 19.63
C LYS A 447 -25.90 -8.38 20.46
N ASP A 448 -26.27 -7.76 21.57
CA ASP A 448 -25.38 -6.95 22.43
C ASP A 448 -24.59 -5.89 21.63
N GLY A 449 -25.23 -5.30 20.61
CA GLY A 449 -24.61 -4.34 19.69
C GLY A 449 -23.65 -4.94 18.65
N LYS A 450 -23.52 -6.27 18.58
CA LYS A 450 -22.72 -6.97 17.57
C LYS A 450 -23.57 -7.32 16.33
N PRO A 451 -23.09 -7.04 15.11
CA PRO A 451 -23.81 -7.37 13.87
C PRO A 451 -23.85 -8.88 13.63
N VAL A 452 -25.06 -9.45 13.65
CA VAL A 452 -25.27 -10.91 13.64
C VAL A 452 -24.89 -11.52 12.28
N ALA A 453 -25.30 -10.89 11.17
CA ALA A 453 -25.00 -11.42 9.84
C ALA A 453 -23.49 -11.47 9.57
N ALA A 454 -22.74 -10.42 9.94
CA ALA A 454 -21.29 -10.40 9.83
C ALA A 454 -20.61 -11.54 10.61
N CYS A 455 -21.04 -11.79 11.84
CA CYS A 455 -20.48 -12.84 12.69
C CYS A 455 -20.77 -14.24 12.13
N ILE A 456 -21.99 -14.49 11.66
CA ILE A 456 -22.38 -15.79 11.07
C ILE A 456 -21.63 -16.04 9.76
N ILE A 457 -21.58 -15.05 8.87
CA ILE A 457 -20.82 -15.14 7.61
C ILE A 457 -19.36 -15.47 7.90
N TYR A 458 -18.74 -14.77 8.87
CA TYR A 458 -17.36 -15.05 9.28
C TYR A 458 -17.18 -16.47 9.85
N LYS A 459 -18.06 -16.92 10.76
CA LYS A 459 -18.01 -18.28 11.33
C LYS A 459 -18.14 -19.35 10.24
N CYS A 460 -19.03 -19.15 9.25
CA CYS A 460 -19.20 -20.06 8.12
C CYS A 460 -17.94 -20.15 7.25
N LEU A 461 -17.37 -19.00 6.86
CA LEU A 461 -16.14 -18.96 6.07
C LEU A 461 -14.94 -19.57 6.80
N LEU A 462 -14.86 -19.40 8.12
CA LEU A 462 -13.84 -20.00 8.97
C LEU A 462 -13.99 -21.53 9.04
N HIS A 463 -15.20 -22.02 9.34
CA HIS A 463 -15.49 -23.45 9.44
C HIS A 463 -15.25 -24.19 8.11
N TRP A 464 -15.62 -23.58 6.99
CA TRP A 464 -15.37 -24.15 5.65
C TRP A 464 -13.92 -23.97 5.18
N ARG A 465 -13.04 -23.40 6.01
CA ARG A 465 -11.64 -23.09 5.68
C ARG A 465 -11.49 -22.31 4.36
N ALA A 466 -12.46 -21.45 4.05
CA ALA A 466 -12.48 -20.70 2.79
C ALA A 466 -11.26 -19.77 2.67
N PHE A 467 -10.74 -19.28 3.80
CA PHE A 467 -9.56 -18.41 3.85
C PHE A 467 -8.23 -19.12 3.53
N GLU A 468 -8.16 -20.43 3.73
CA GLU A 468 -6.98 -21.26 3.45
C GLU A 468 -7.02 -21.84 2.02
N SER A 469 -8.12 -21.67 1.29
CA SER A 469 -8.31 -22.27 -0.04
C SER A 469 -7.53 -21.52 -1.13
N GLU A 470 -6.88 -22.27 -2.03
CA GLU A 470 -6.22 -21.72 -3.22
C GLU A 470 -7.21 -21.33 -4.32
N ARG A 471 -8.43 -21.91 -4.30
CA ARG A 471 -9.52 -21.60 -5.24
C ARG A 471 -10.86 -21.66 -4.52
N THR A 472 -11.59 -20.55 -4.52
CA THR A 472 -12.95 -20.48 -3.97
C THR A 472 -13.73 -19.40 -4.70
N ALA A 473 -14.98 -19.70 -5.05
CA ALA A 473 -15.91 -18.71 -5.61
C ALA A 473 -16.80 -18.09 -4.51
N ILE A 474 -16.77 -18.62 -3.28
CA ILE A 474 -17.70 -18.24 -2.21
C ILE A 474 -17.57 -16.74 -1.88
N PHE A 475 -16.34 -16.20 -1.94
CA PHE A 475 -16.09 -14.77 -1.70
C PHE A 475 -16.79 -13.86 -2.73
N ASP A 476 -16.70 -14.21 -4.01
CA ASP A 476 -17.35 -13.43 -5.07
C ASP A 476 -18.88 -13.47 -4.92
N HIS A 477 -19.46 -14.63 -4.58
CA HIS A 477 -20.91 -14.75 -4.31
C HIS A 477 -21.35 -13.92 -3.11
N VAL A 478 -20.56 -13.84 -2.03
CA VAL A 478 -20.87 -12.99 -0.87
C VAL A 478 -20.87 -11.51 -1.27
N ILE A 479 -19.85 -11.06 -2.01
CA ILE A 479 -19.77 -9.67 -2.47
C ILE A 479 -20.90 -9.33 -3.45
N GLU A 480 -21.22 -10.24 -4.38
CA GLU A 480 -22.32 -10.06 -5.33
C GLU A 480 -23.67 -9.98 -4.60
N ALA A 481 -23.94 -10.89 -3.67
CA ALA A 481 -25.15 -10.88 -2.86
C ALA A 481 -25.30 -9.60 -2.03
N ILE A 482 -24.22 -9.12 -1.39
CA ILE A 482 -24.25 -7.85 -0.67
C ILE A 482 -24.55 -6.70 -1.63
N ASN A 483 -23.88 -6.65 -2.79
CA ASN A 483 -24.13 -5.61 -3.79
C ASN A 483 -25.55 -5.64 -4.35
N ASP A 484 -26.18 -6.81 -4.49
CA ASP A 484 -27.55 -6.93 -4.96
C ASP A 484 -28.57 -6.41 -3.94
N VAL A 485 -28.36 -6.68 -2.65
CA VAL A 485 -29.21 -6.13 -1.59
C VAL A 485 -29.11 -4.59 -1.52
N LEU A 486 -27.93 -4.05 -1.84
CA LEU A 486 -27.66 -2.61 -1.88
C LEU A 486 -28.27 -1.90 -3.11
N LYS A 487 -28.73 -2.61 -4.15
CA LYS A 487 -29.39 -2.01 -5.33
C LYS A 487 -30.86 -1.65 -5.10
N GLY A 488 -31.47 -2.06 -3.99
CA GLY A 488 -32.88 -1.79 -3.67
C GLY A 488 -33.17 -0.33 -3.29
N ASN A 489 -34.46 0.04 -3.19
CA ASN A 489 -34.89 1.39 -2.83
C ASN A 489 -34.33 1.84 -1.45
N GLU A 490 -33.96 3.11 -1.37
CA GLU A 490 -33.19 3.77 -0.30
C GLU A 490 -33.89 3.85 1.08
N ALA A 491 -35.21 3.66 1.16
CA ALA A 491 -36.03 4.10 2.29
C ALA A 491 -35.96 3.24 3.59
N ASP A 492 -35.23 2.13 3.61
CA ASP A 492 -35.38 1.07 4.62
C ASP A 492 -34.22 0.93 5.64
N GLY A 493 -33.35 1.95 5.80
CA GLY A 493 -32.20 1.83 6.73
C GLY A 493 -31.18 0.74 6.36
N ARG A 494 -31.27 0.19 5.15
CA ARG A 494 -30.42 -0.91 4.65
C ARG A 494 -28.96 -0.52 4.54
N LEU A 495 -28.67 0.73 4.13
CA LEU A 495 -27.30 1.24 4.00
C LEU A 495 -26.59 1.28 5.37
N PRO A 496 -27.15 1.91 6.43
CA PRO A 496 -26.61 1.82 7.78
C PRO A 496 -26.41 0.38 8.29
N TYR A 497 -27.40 -0.50 8.09
CA TYR A 497 -27.30 -1.91 8.48
C TYR A 497 -26.11 -2.61 7.81
N TRP A 498 -25.96 -2.47 6.49
CA TRP A 498 -24.87 -3.08 5.75
C TRP A 498 -23.53 -2.40 5.99
N LEU A 499 -23.48 -1.11 6.31
CA LEU A 499 -22.26 -0.43 6.73
C LEU A 499 -21.72 -1.05 8.03
N SER A 500 -22.59 -1.29 9.01
CA SER A 500 -22.22 -1.97 10.26
C SER A 500 -21.75 -3.40 10.02
N ASN A 501 -22.51 -4.20 9.25
CA ASN A 501 -22.16 -5.60 8.97
C ASN A 501 -20.89 -5.76 8.13
N THR A 502 -20.73 -5.00 7.04
CA THR A 502 -19.53 -5.10 6.17
C THR A 502 -18.27 -4.62 6.88
N SER A 503 -18.34 -3.54 7.65
CA SER A 503 -17.19 -3.03 8.41
C SER A 503 -16.78 -3.98 9.54
N ALA A 504 -17.74 -4.61 10.22
CA ALA A 504 -17.48 -5.65 11.20
C ALA A 504 -16.82 -6.88 10.57
N LEU A 505 -17.34 -7.37 9.44
CA LEU A 505 -16.74 -8.49 8.71
C LEU A 505 -15.31 -8.16 8.26
N LEU A 506 -15.08 -6.95 7.75
CA LEU A 506 -13.74 -6.47 7.38
C LEU A 506 -12.79 -6.44 8.58
N CYS A 507 -13.25 -5.98 9.74
CA CYS A 507 -12.45 -5.94 10.98
C CYS A 507 -12.10 -7.35 11.48
N LEU A 508 -13.03 -8.29 11.41
CA LEU A 508 -12.80 -9.70 11.76
C LEU A 508 -11.74 -10.33 10.85
N LEU A 509 -11.76 -10.02 9.55
CA LEU A 509 -10.75 -10.47 8.60
C LEU A 509 -9.39 -9.83 8.87
N GLN A 510 -9.33 -8.51 9.07
CA GLN A 510 -8.10 -7.78 9.32
C GLN A 510 -7.35 -8.27 10.57
N ARG A 511 -8.07 -8.62 11.64
CA ARG A 511 -7.47 -9.03 12.92
C ARG A 511 -7.06 -10.51 12.97
N ASN A 512 -7.67 -11.36 12.16
CA ASN A 512 -7.47 -12.82 12.22
C ASN A 512 -6.76 -13.44 10.99
N LEU A 513 -6.55 -12.68 9.91
CA LEU A 513 -5.80 -13.13 8.73
C LEU A 513 -4.33 -12.69 8.81
N ARG A 514 -3.39 -13.65 8.70
CA ARG A 514 -1.98 -13.35 8.47
C ARG A 514 -1.75 -13.05 6.99
N SER A 515 -1.35 -11.82 6.66
CA SER A 515 -0.78 -11.52 5.36
C SER A 515 0.70 -11.94 5.37
N ASN A 516 1.03 -13.05 4.73
CA ASN A 516 2.43 -13.29 4.37
C ASN A 516 2.82 -12.22 3.33
N GLY A 517 3.68 -11.28 3.75
CA GLY A 517 4.24 -10.27 2.86
C GLY A 517 4.96 -10.94 1.70
N LEU A 518 4.47 -10.69 0.50
CA LEU A 518 4.96 -11.25 -0.76
C LEU A 518 6.27 -10.57 -1.20
N PHE A 519 7.33 -10.61 -0.38
CA PHE A 519 8.70 -10.27 -0.78
C PHE A 519 9.72 -11.02 0.11
N THR A 520 9.67 -12.35 0.11
CA THR A 520 10.84 -13.16 0.49
C THR A 520 10.94 -14.36 -0.44
N THR A 521 12.08 -14.45 -1.12
CA THR A 521 12.43 -15.49 -2.09
C THR A 521 12.25 -16.91 -1.52
N PRO A 522 11.76 -17.88 -2.31
CA PRO A 522 11.57 -19.25 -1.83
C PRO A 522 12.93 -19.97 -1.77
N SER A 523 13.53 -20.05 -0.58
CA SER A 523 14.63 -20.97 -0.34
C SER A 523 14.07 -22.38 -0.21
N ARG A 524 14.31 -23.20 -1.25
CA ARG A 524 14.12 -24.66 -1.23
C ARG A 524 14.73 -25.24 0.05
N ARG A 525 13.92 -25.92 0.87
CA ARG A 525 14.43 -26.91 1.83
C ARG A 525 13.91 -28.28 1.46
N SER A 526 14.86 -29.08 0.97
CA SER A 526 14.81 -30.54 0.90
C SER A 526 14.54 -31.13 2.29
N GLY A 527 13.79 -32.23 2.31
CA GLY A 527 13.43 -32.98 3.50
C GLY A 527 14.64 -33.53 4.27
N GLY A 528 14.39 -33.80 5.56
CA GLY A 528 15.33 -34.43 6.47
C GLY A 528 14.83 -34.34 7.91
N ALA A 529 14.27 -35.43 8.41
CA ALA A 529 13.86 -35.62 9.79
C ALA A 529 15.07 -35.67 10.74
N LEU A 530 15.01 -34.97 11.88
CA LEU A 530 15.43 -35.42 13.21
C LEU A 530 15.42 -34.27 14.23
N GLY A 531 14.53 -34.41 15.22
CA GLY A 531 14.77 -34.26 16.66
C GLY A 531 15.61 -33.10 17.22
N LYS A 532 14.91 -32.23 17.96
CA LYS A 532 15.23 -31.71 19.32
C LYS A 532 16.68 -31.29 19.60
N ILE A 533 16.87 -29.98 19.83
CA ILE A 533 17.38 -29.32 21.06
C ILE A 533 17.77 -27.89 20.67
N ALA A 534 17.03 -26.91 21.19
CA ALA A 534 17.47 -25.54 21.52
C ALA A 534 16.25 -24.64 21.71
N GLN A 535 15.50 -24.89 22.79
CA GLN A 535 14.73 -23.84 23.43
C GLN A 535 15.73 -22.95 24.17
N THR A 536 15.88 -21.69 23.77
CA THR A 536 16.00 -20.51 24.66
C THR A 536 16.27 -19.25 23.83
N LEU A 537 15.75 -18.12 24.32
CA LEU A 537 15.89 -16.74 23.82
C LEU A 537 14.80 -16.20 22.88
N ARG A 538 13.55 -16.34 23.33
CA ARG A 538 12.40 -15.52 22.89
C ARG A 538 12.58 -14.06 23.34
N SER A 539 12.40 -13.10 22.43
CA SER A 539 12.34 -11.67 22.74
C SER A 539 11.01 -11.29 23.43
N PRO A 540 11.02 -10.26 24.31
CA PRO A 540 9.85 -9.88 25.10
C PRO A 540 8.97 -8.89 24.33
N SER A 541 7.77 -9.32 23.96
CA SER A 541 6.66 -8.45 23.59
C SER A 541 5.35 -9.21 23.84
N LYS A 542 5.04 -9.41 25.11
CA LYS A 542 3.70 -9.78 25.61
C LYS A 542 3.59 -9.29 27.05
N PHE A 543 3.17 -8.04 27.20
CA PHE A 543 2.52 -7.57 28.41
C PHE A 543 1.40 -6.62 27.98
N ILE A 544 0.22 -7.21 27.82
CA ILE A 544 -1.12 -6.72 28.19
C ILE A 544 -2.10 -7.84 27.82
N GLY A 545 -2.84 -8.32 28.82
CA GLY A 545 -4.11 -9.05 28.67
C GLY A 545 -4.06 -10.47 28.13
N ARG A 546 -4.24 -11.45 29.02
CA ARG A 546 -4.60 -12.83 28.69
C ARG A 546 -6.04 -12.86 28.14
N SER A 547 -6.20 -13.25 26.88
CA SER A 547 -7.38 -14.01 26.43
C SER A 547 -6.91 -15.01 25.37
N ASP A 548 -7.64 -16.11 25.32
CA ASP A 548 -7.16 -17.42 24.97
C ASP A 548 -6.92 -17.66 23.47
N THR A 549 -6.22 -18.76 23.25
CA THR A 549 -5.93 -19.43 21.98
C THR A 549 -7.03 -19.32 20.92
N LEU A 550 -6.80 -18.51 19.89
CA LEU A 550 -7.52 -18.63 18.61
C LEU A 550 -6.48 -18.77 17.48
N PRO A 551 -6.58 -19.82 16.63
CA PRO A 551 -5.61 -20.07 15.59
C PRO A 551 -5.70 -18.96 14.53
N HIS A 552 -4.63 -18.20 14.40
CA HIS A 552 -4.48 -17.22 13.34
C HIS A 552 -4.43 -17.95 12.00
N VAL A 553 -5.30 -17.59 11.05
CA VAL A 553 -5.48 -18.33 9.79
C VAL A 553 -4.50 -17.80 8.74
N ASP A 554 -3.79 -18.71 8.07
CA ASP A 554 -2.86 -18.38 6.98
C ASP A 554 -3.66 -18.07 5.70
N ALA A 555 -3.84 -16.78 5.40
CA ALA A 555 -4.66 -16.33 4.29
C ALA A 555 -3.99 -16.62 2.93
N ARG A 556 -4.73 -17.25 2.02
CA ARG A 556 -4.34 -17.39 0.60
C ARG A 556 -4.83 -16.21 -0.24
N TYR A 557 -4.33 -16.11 -1.48
CA TYR A 557 -4.61 -15.00 -2.39
C TYR A 557 -6.11 -14.64 -2.54
N PRO A 558 -7.05 -15.60 -2.69
CA PRO A 558 -8.48 -15.28 -2.75
C PRO A 558 -9.02 -14.54 -1.51
N ALA A 559 -8.50 -14.84 -0.32
CA ALA A 559 -8.90 -14.17 0.92
C ALA A 559 -8.39 -12.72 1.00
N ILE A 560 -7.20 -12.45 0.42
CA ILE A 560 -6.64 -11.11 0.33
C ILE A 560 -7.47 -10.26 -0.64
N LEU A 561 -7.85 -10.82 -1.79
CA LEU A 561 -8.76 -10.16 -2.74
C LEU A 561 -10.13 -9.89 -2.12
N PHE A 562 -10.69 -10.86 -1.39
CA PHE A 562 -11.96 -10.68 -0.69
C PHE A 562 -11.90 -9.52 0.32
N LYS A 563 -10.79 -9.38 1.07
CA LYS A 563 -10.57 -8.24 1.96
C LYS A 563 -10.55 -6.90 1.21
N GLN A 564 -9.91 -6.84 0.04
CA GLN A 564 -9.89 -5.64 -0.80
C GLN A 564 -11.28 -5.31 -1.37
N GLN A 565 -12.02 -6.31 -1.86
CA GLN A 565 -13.39 -6.15 -2.33
C GLN A 565 -14.33 -5.68 -1.21
N LEU A 566 -14.19 -6.21 0.00
CA LEU A 566 -14.95 -5.75 1.17
C LEU A 566 -14.61 -4.31 1.55
N THR A 567 -13.35 -3.91 1.45
CA THR A 567 -12.93 -2.52 1.66
C THR A 567 -13.65 -1.59 0.68
N ALA A 568 -13.59 -1.90 -0.62
CA ALA A 568 -14.27 -1.13 -1.65
C ALA A 568 -15.80 -1.14 -1.45
N CYS A 569 -16.36 -2.22 -0.91
CA CYS A 569 -17.78 -2.32 -0.57
C CYS A 569 -18.15 -1.36 0.58
N VAL A 570 -17.37 -1.30 1.66
CA VAL A 570 -17.56 -0.35 2.78
C VAL A 570 -17.49 1.09 2.27
N GLU A 571 -16.48 1.40 1.45
CA GLU A 571 -16.30 2.71 0.83
C GLU A 571 -17.50 3.11 -0.04
N LYS A 572 -17.99 2.17 -0.86
CA LYS A 572 -19.17 2.36 -1.71
C LYS A 572 -20.44 2.60 -0.88
N ILE A 573 -20.67 1.82 0.17
CA ILE A 573 -21.83 2.00 1.06
C ILE A 573 -21.77 3.37 1.74
N PHE A 574 -20.60 3.74 2.26
CA PHE A 574 -20.41 5.05 2.90
C PHE A 574 -20.62 6.20 1.92
N GLY A 575 -20.09 6.10 0.69
CA GLY A 575 -20.28 7.08 -0.36
C GLY A 575 -21.74 7.26 -0.76
N GLN A 576 -22.46 6.14 -0.96
CA GLN A 576 -23.89 6.16 -1.26
C GLN A 576 -24.69 6.83 -0.14
N LEU A 577 -24.44 6.44 1.12
CA LEU A 577 -25.09 7.01 2.29
C LEU A 577 -24.87 8.53 2.35
N ARG A 578 -23.62 8.99 2.21
CA ARG A 578 -23.28 10.41 2.15
C ARG A 578 -24.05 11.14 1.05
N ASP A 579 -24.07 10.59 -0.17
CA ASP A 579 -24.67 11.24 -1.32
C ASP A 579 -26.20 11.34 -1.19
N ASN A 580 -26.84 10.36 -0.53
CA ASN A 580 -28.28 10.41 -0.24
C ASN A 580 -28.61 11.45 0.82
N LEU A 581 -27.81 11.54 1.89
CA LEU A 581 -27.98 12.58 2.90
C LEU A 581 -27.81 13.98 2.30
N LYS A 582 -26.86 14.17 1.39
CA LYS A 582 -26.70 15.42 0.65
C LYS A 582 -27.94 15.75 -0.19
N LYS A 583 -28.53 14.76 -0.87
CA LYS A 583 -29.77 14.94 -1.65
C LYS A 583 -30.95 15.30 -0.76
N GLU A 584 -31.11 14.66 0.39
CA GLU A 584 -32.23 14.88 1.33
C GLU A 584 -32.14 16.24 2.05
N ILE A 585 -30.94 16.65 2.47
CA ILE A 585 -30.75 17.92 3.20
C ILE A 585 -30.76 19.15 2.27
N SER A 586 -30.34 19.00 1.01
CA SER A 586 -30.25 20.10 0.03
C SER A 586 -31.53 20.95 -0.11
N PRO A 587 -32.74 20.37 -0.29
CA PRO A 587 -33.96 21.16 -0.37
C PRO A 587 -34.26 21.93 0.93
N LEU A 588 -33.91 21.38 2.10
CA LEU A 588 -34.09 22.07 3.39
C LEU A 588 -33.17 23.28 3.51
N LEU A 589 -31.91 23.15 3.08
CA LEU A 589 -30.91 24.22 3.10
C LEU A 589 -31.31 25.40 2.19
N ASN A 590 -31.88 25.10 1.01
CA ASN A 590 -32.31 26.12 0.06
C ASN A 590 -33.37 27.07 0.63
N VAL A 591 -34.18 26.60 1.58
CA VAL A 591 -35.23 27.39 2.24
C VAL A 591 -34.71 28.11 3.51
N CYS A 592 -33.59 27.66 4.08
CA CYS A 592 -33.05 28.19 5.35
C CYS A 592 -32.12 29.41 5.20
N ILE A 593 -31.71 29.73 3.98
CA ILE A 593 -30.80 30.84 3.67
C ILE A 593 -31.48 32.22 3.61
N GLN A 594 -32.79 32.27 3.42
CA GLN A 594 -33.55 33.52 3.39
C GLN A 594 -34.57 33.53 4.53
N ALA A 595 -34.62 34.63 5.28
CA ALA A 595 -35.61 34.82 6.32
C ALA A 595 -37.02 34.80 5.71
N PRO A 596 -37.98 34.05 6.29
CA PRO A 596 -39.36 34.03 5.82
C PRO A 596 -39.92 35.45 5.79
N LYS A 597 -40.24 35.95 4.58
CA LYS A 597 -40.91 37.24 4.44
C LYS A 597 -42.36 37.03 4.83
N SER A 598 -42.82 37.71 5.87
CA SER A 598 -44.25 37.88 6.16
C SER A 598 -44.92 38.36 4.88
N THR A 599 -45.71 37.50 4.25
CA THR A 599 -46.56 37.86 3.13
C THR A 599 -47.48 38.96 3.63
N ARG A 600 -47.29 40.19 3.12
CA ARG A 600 -48.32 41.23 3.17
C ARG A 600 -49.50 40.74 2.34
N GLY A 601 -50.33 39.89 2.94
CA GLY A 601 -51.67 39.57 2.47
C GLY A 601 -52.55 40.79 2.62
N GLN A 602 -53.39 41.01 1.61
CA GLN A 602 -54.33 42.10 1.47
C GLN A 602 -55.11 42.41 2.76
N SER A 603 -55.32 43.70 2.95
CA SER A 603 -56.32 44.33 3.81
C SER A 603 -57.55 43.46 4.12
N GLY A 604 -57.60 42.95 5.34
CA GLY A 604 -58.79 42.41 5.99
C GLY A 604 -58.74 42.79 7.47
N LYS A 605 -59.68 43.64 7.92
CA LYS A 605 -59.80 44.15 9.28
C LYS A 605 -59.89 43.01 10.30
N ALA A 606 -58.99 42.98 11.29
CA ALA A 606 -59.26 42.33 12.58
C ALA A 606 -58.41 42.96 13.69
N SER A 607 -58.94 42.85 14.90
CA SER A 607 -58.85 43.80 16.02
C SER A 607 -57.49 43.90 16.72
N LYS A 608 -57.21 45.10 17.24
CA LYS A 608 -56.11 45.37 18.17
C LYS A 608 -56.33 44.60 19.48
N SER A 609 -55.36 43.77 19.87
CA SER A 609 -55.04 43.56 21.27
C SER A 609 -53.53 43.69 21.45
N SER A 610 -53.13 44.54 22.38
CA SER A 610 -51.75 44.85 22.71
C SER A 610 -51.35 44.08 23.96
N GLY A 611 -50.17 43.44 23.91
CA GLY A 611 -49.46 42.99 25.10
C GLY A 611 -49.21 41.48 25.14
N VAL A 612 -48.04 41.07 24.65
CA VAL A 612 -47.08 40.09 25.19
C VAL A 612 -45.98 39.94 24.13
N GLY A 613 -44.73 39.73 24.56
CA GLY A 613 -43.49 40.02 23.83
C GLY A 613 -43.41 39.56 22.37
N ALA A 614 -42.64 40.32 21.59
CA ALA A 614 -42.22 39.94 20.25
C ALA A 614 -41.51 38.58 20.28
N HIS A 615 -42.21 37.52 19.90
CA HIS A 615 -41.59 36.24 19.59
C HIS A 615 -40.74 36.39 18.32
N PRO A 616 -39.49 35.91 18.30
CA PRO A 616 -38.66 35.96 17.11
C PRO A 616 -39.33 35.13 16.00
N ALA A 617 -39.15 35.59 14.76
CA ALA A 617 -39.68 34.94 13.56
C ALA A 617 -39.47 33.42 13.62
N SER A 618 -40.54 32.66 13.36
CA SER A 618 -40.59 31.20 13.40
C SER A 618 -39.34 30.56 12.75
N ASN A 619 -38.48 29.95 13.58
CA ASN A 619 -37.31 29.16 13.16
C ASN A 619 -37.68 27.80 12.53
N SER A 620 -38.97 27.56 12.23
CA SER A 620 -39.51 26.29 11.75
C SER A 620 -38.71 25.62 10.61
N ASN A 621 -38.09 26.40 9.71
CA ASN A 621 -37.26 25.84 8.65
C ASN A 621 -35.95 25.23 9.16
N TRP A 622 -35.30 25.87 10.14
CA TRP A 622 -34.10 25.34 10.79
C TRP A 622 -34.44 24.17 11.70
N ASP A 623 -35.61 24.18 12.34
CA ASP A 623 -36.10 23.04 13.13
C ASP A 623 -36.26 21.79 12.26
N ASN A 624 -36.66 21.92 10.98
CA ASN A 624 -36.69 20.79 10.05
C ASN A 624 -35.29 20.21 9.77
N ILE A 625 -34.25 21.04 9.72
CA ILE A 625 -32.86 20.54 9.58
C ILE A 625 -32.44 19.80 10.84
N VAL A 626 -32.76 20.34 12.03
CA VAL A 626 -32.45 19.67 13.31
C VAL A 626 -33.17 18.34 13.40
N ASN A 627 -34.47 18.29 13.07
CA ASN A 627 -35.25 17.04 13.04
C ASN A 627 -34.69 16.02 12.05
N PHE A 628 -34.20 16.47 10.89
CA PHE A 628 -33.51 15.60 9.93
C PHE A 628 -32.22 15.01 10.53
N LEU A 629 -31.42 15.83 11.21
CA LEU A 629 -30.19 15.40 11.86
C LEU A 629 -30.47 14.43 13.02
N ASP A 630 -31.54 14.66 13.79
CA ASP A 630 -31.98 13.76 14.86
C ASP A 630 -32.41 12.40 14.29
N LEU A 631 -33.25 12.38 13.25
CA LEU A 631 -33.68 11.16 12.57
C LEU A 631 -32.50 10.38 11.99
N LEU A 632 -31.52 11.09 11.40
CA LEU A 632 -30.27 10.49 10.92
C LEU A 632 -29.50 9.81 12.07
N MET A 633 -29.33 10.51 13.19
CA MET A 633 -28.61 9.98 14.34
C MET A 633 -29.31 8.77 14.95
N ASP A 634 -30.64 8.81 15.07
CA ASP A 634 -31.44 7.69 15.55
C ASP A 634 -31.28 6.48 14.62
N THR A 635 -31.41 6.66 13.31
CA THR A 635 -31.23 5.60 12.31
C THR A 635 -29.84 4.96 12.38
N LEU A 636 -28.78 5.76 12.55
CA LEU A 636 -27.40 5.27 12.66
C LEU A 636 -27.15 4.52 13.98
N ARG A 637 -27.77 4.97 15.08
CA ARG A 637 -27.65 4.34 16.40
C ARG A 637 -28.43 3.04 16.50
N GLU A 638 -29.65 3.00 15.98
CA GLU A 638 -30.46 1.77 15.90
C GLU A 638 -29.77 0.67 15.09
N ASN A 639 -28.97 1.07 14.09
CA ASN A 639 -28.16 0.16 13.28
C ASN A 639 -26.74 -0.05 13.82
N TYR A 640 -26.45 0.36 15.06
CA TYR A 640 -25.15 0.17 15.72
C TYR A 640 -23.95 0.53 14.81
N VAL A 641 -24.09 1.59 14.01
CA VAL A 641 -23.00 2.03 13.13
C VAL A 641 -21.84 2.50 14.01
N PRO A 642 -20.61 2.02 13.80
CA PRO A 642 -19.47 2.45 14.61
C PRO A 642 -19.32 3.98 14.64
N SER A 643 -19.07 4.55 15.82
CA SER A 643 -18.96 6.00 16.04
C SER A 643 -17.94 6.67 15.11
N PHE A 644 -16.91 5.93 14.69
CA PHE A 644 -15.98 6.35 13.65
C PHE A 644 -16.67 6.81 12.35
N PHE A 645 -17.56 5.98 11.79
CA PHE A 645 -18.27 6.32 10.55
C PHE A 645 -19.27 7.44 10.76
N ILE A 646 -20.01 7.42 11.87
CA ILE A 646 -20.96 8.47 12.22
C ILE A 646 -20.25 9.82 12.24
N ARG A 647 -19.12 9.90 12.95
CA ARG A 647 -18.32 11.14 13.02
C ARG A 647 -17.82 11.62 11.67
N LYS A 648 -17.34 10.71 10.81
CA LYS A 648 -16.90 11.06 9.47
C LYS A 648 -18.06 11.56 8.60
N LEU A 649 -19.23 10.93 8.71
CA LEU A 649 -20.43 11.30 7.97
C LEU A 649 -20.98 12.66 8.40
N ILE A 650 -21.10 12.90 9.71
CA ILE A 650 -21.54 14.19 10.26
C ILE A 650 -20.55 15.30 9.89
N THR A 651 -19.24 15.05 9.94
CA THR A 651 -18.23 16.04 9.51
C THR A 651 -18.43 16.43 8.05
N GLN A 652 -18.59 15.46 7.14
CA GLN A 652 -18.83 15.74 5.71
C GLN A 652 -20.19 16.43 5.47
N LEU A 653 -21.22 16.06 6.23
CA LEU A 653 -22.53 16.70 6.13
C LEU A 653 -22.47 18.17 6.55
N PHE A 654 -21.79 18.50 7.66
CA PHE A 654 -21.62 19.88 8.11
C PHE A 654 -20.74 20.70 7.16
N SER A 655 -19.73 20.08 6.55
CA SER A 655 -18.95 20.70 5.48
C SER A 655 -19.81 21.01 4.25
N PHE A 656 -20.70 20.09 3.86
CA PHE A 656 -21.67 20.31 2.79
C PHE A 656 -22.67 21.43 3.12
N ILE A 657 -23.21 21.47 4.35
CA ILE A 657 -24.07 22.56 4.83
C ILE A 657 -23.35 23.91 4.71
N ASN A 658 -22.08 23.98 5.14
CA ASN A 658 -21.25 25.16 5.02
C ASN A 658 -21.13 25.63 3.55
N ILE A 659 -20.76 24.71 2.65
CA ILE A 659 -20.57 24.99 1.23
C ILE A 659 -21.88 25.49 0.60
N GLN A 660 -22.99 24.78 0.82
CA GLN A 660 -24.29 25.12 0.24
C GLN A 660 -24.79 26.49 0.70
N LEU A 661 -24.77 26.75 2.01
CA LEU A 661 -25.24 28.03 2.55
C LEU A 661 -24.32 29.18 2.12
N PHE A 662 -23.01 28.98 2.14
CA PHE A 662 -22.04 30.01 1.77
C PHE A 662 -22.09 30.33 0.28
N ASN A 663 -22.13 29.33 -0.60
CA ASN A 663 -22.29 29.55 -2.03
C ASN A 663 -23.62 30.23 -2.35
N SER A 664 -24.70 29.80 -1.69
CA SER A 664 -26.03 30.42 -1.80
C SER A 664 -26.07 31.89 -1.35
N LEU A 665 -25.25 32.26 -0.36
CA LEU A 665 -25.06 33.64 0.10
C LEU A 665 -24.30 34.49 -0.95
N LEU A 666 -23.25 33.91 -1.56
CA LEU A 666 -22.41 34.60 -2.54
C LEU A 666 -23.04 34.78 -3.94
N LEU A 667 -24.03 33.96 -4.26
CA LEU A 667 -24.72 33.99 -5.54
C LEU A 667 -25.92 34.96 -5.58
N ARG A 668 -26.50 35.30 -4.42
CA ARG A 668 -27.75 36.06 -4.33
C ARG A 668 -27.61 37.32 -3.49
N ARG A 669 -27.91 38.46 -4.10
CA ARG A 669 -27.81 39.77 -3.44
C ARG A 669 -28.79 39.89 -2.28
N GLU A 670 -29.99 39.35 -2.45
CA GLU A 670 -31.05 39.36 -1.45
C GLU A 670 -30.70 38.58 -0.17
N CYS A 671 -29.69 37.70 -0.19
CA CYS A 671 -29.22 36.96 0.99
C CYS A 671 -28.18 37.75 1.81
N CYS A 672 -27.51 38.73 1.21
CA CYS A 672 -26.50 39.56 1.86
C CYS A 672 -27.13 40.77 2.58
N THR A 673 -28.05 40.54 3.52
CA THR A 673 -28.68 41.60 4.32
C THR A 673 -28.42 41.44 5.81
N PHE A 674 -28.64 42.49 6.59
CA PHE A 674 -28.51 42.41 8.04
C PHE A 674 -29.52 41.43 8.64
N SER A 675 -30.79 41.49 8.23
CA SER A 675 -31.85 40.60 8.72
C SER A 675 -31.59 39.12 8.39
N ASN A 676 -31.14 38.82 7.17
CA ASN A 676 -30.77 37.46 6.78
C ASN A 676 -29.53 36.99 7.53
N GLY A 677 -28.57 37.89 7.78
CA GLY A 677 -27.45 37.61 8.66
C GLY A 677 -27.91 37.18 10.06
N GLU A 678 -28.82 37.93 10.68
CA GLU A 678 -29.37 37.55 12.00
C GLU A 678 -30.10 36.20 11.96
N TYR A 679 -30.91 35.96 10.93
CA TYR A 679 -31.67 34.73 10.77
C TYR A 679 -30.78 33.49 10.60
N VAL A 680 -29.81 33.55 9.68
CA VAL A 680 -28.86 32.44 9.47
C VAL A 680 -27.98 32.26 10.71
N LYS A 681 -27.59 33.35 11.40
CA LYS A 681 -26.82 33.27 12.65
C LYS A 681 -27.59 32.53 13.75
N ALA A 682 -28.89 32.79 13.88
CA ALA A 682 -29.76 32.08 14.82
C ALA A 682 -29.88 30.59 14.45
N GLY A 683 -30.04 30.27 13.17
CA GLY A 683 -30.03 28.89 12.67
C GLY A 683 -28.73 28.14 12.97
N LEU A 684 -27.59 28.77 12.69
CA LEU A 684 -26.27 28.20 13.00
C LEU A 684 -26.08 27.96 14.51
N SER A 685 -26.72 28.74 15.38
CA SER A 685 -26.67 28.52 16.83
C SER A 685 -27.49 27.30 17.27
N LEU A 686 -28.56 26.95 16.54
CA LEU A 686 -29.28 25.69 16.74
C LEU A 686 -28.41 24.50 16.35
N LEU A 687 -27.69 24.60 15.22
CA LEU A 687 -26.75 23.57 14.80
C LEU A 687 -25.56 23.41 15.75
N GLU A 688 -25.05 24.51 16.32
CA GLU A 688 -24.00 24.47 17.37
C GLU A 688 -24.47 23.72 18.61
N LYS A 689 -25.71 24.00 19.04
CA LYS A 689 -26.34 23.33 20.16
C LYS A 689 -26.48 21.83 19.87
N TRP A 690 -26.98 21.47 18.68
CA TRP A 690 -27.13 20.08 18.27
C TRP A 690 -25.81 19.30 18.29
N ILE A 691 -24.72 19.87 17.75
CA ILE A 691 -23.37 19.28 17.83
C ILE A 691 -22.94 19.04 19.28
N THR A 692 -23.24 19.99 20.16
CA THR A 692 -22.89 19.90 21.58
C THR A 692 -23.67 18.77 22.29
N ASP A 693 -24.95 18.61 21.94
CA ASP A 693 -25.85 17.62 22.53
C ASP A 693 -25.50 16.18 22.09
N VAL A 694 -25.06 15.98 20.84
CA VAL A 694 -24.71 14.66 20.26
C VAL A 694 -23.38 14.08 20.80
N THR A 695 -22.63 14.85 21.60
CA THR A 695 -21.32 14.53 22.22
C THR A 695 -20.15 14.43 21.22
N ASP A 696 -18.92 14.67 21.72
CA ASP A 696 -17.68 14.68 20.92
C ASP A 696 -17.35 13.33 20.27
N GLU A 697 -17.88 12.23 20.81
CA GLU A 697 -17.71 10.88 20.26
C GLU A 697 -18.26 10.77 18.83
N PHE A 698 -19.44 11.35 18.58
CA PHE A 698 -20.16 11.23 17.32
C PHE A 698 -20.06 12.49 16.46
N ALA A 699 -19.96 13.69 17.04
CA ALA A 699 -19.90 14.93 16.27
C ALA A 699 -18.46 15.41 16.02
N GLY A 700 -17.50 15.07 16.88
CA GLY A 700 -16.09 15.45 16.74
C GLY A 700 -15.87 16.93 16.40
N THR A 701 -15.10 17.21 15.35
CA THR A 701 -14.73 18.57 14.93
C THR A 701 -15.75 19.27 14.02
N SER A 702 -16.94 18.70 13.80
CA SER A 702 -17.92 19.17 12.80
C SER A 702 -18.30 20.66 12.91
N TRP A 703 -18.19 21.26 14.10
CA TRP A 703 -18.43 22.71 14.27
C TRP A 703 -17.46 23.60 13.49
N HIS A 704 -16.22 23.13 13.28
CA HIS A 704 -15.18 23.87 12.55
C HIS A 704 -15.45 23.88 11.04
N GLU A 705 -16.20 22.89 10.54
CA GLU A 705 -16.57 22.82 9.11
C GLU A 705 -17.47 23.98 8.68
N LEU A 706 -18.23 24.58 9.61
CA LEU A 706 -19.12 25.72 9.36
C LEU A 706 -18.41 27.10 9.32
N ASN A 707 -17.08 27.14 9.31
CA ASN A 707 -16.32 28.39 9.47
C ASN A 707 -16.62 29.45 8.41
N TYR A 708 -16.81 29.07 7.14
CA TYR A 708 -17.03 30.03 6.05
C TYR A 708 -18.36 30.76 6.22
N ILE A 709 -19.47 30.02 6.37
CA ILE A 709 -20.79 30.63 6.57
C ILE A 709 -20.86 31.39 7.89
N ARG A 710 -20.23 30.89 8.97
CA ARG A 710 -20.20 31.55 10.27
C ARG A 710 -19.48 32.89 10.23
N GLN A 711 -18.31 32.96 9.60
CA GLN A 711 -17.57 34.21 9.45
C GLN A 711 -18.30 35.18 8.53
N ALA A 712 -18.85 34.72 7.41
CA ALA A 712 -19.64 35.55 6.49
C ALA A 712 -20.86 36.18 7.17
N VAL A 713 -21.65 35.37 7.87
CA VAL A 713 -22.85 35.83 8.56
C VAL A 713 -22.51 36.64 9.82
N GLY A 714 -21.46 36.26 10.54
CA GLY A 714 -20.90 37.03 11.64
C GLY A 714 -20.52 38.44 11.19
N PHE A 715 -19.89 38.55 10.02
CA PHE A 715 -19.56 39.81 9.37
C PHE A 715 -20.81 40.62 8.99
N LEU A 716 -21.83 40.00 8.39
CA LEU A 716 -23.10 40.66 8.01
C LEU A 716 -23.84 41.30 9.20
N VAL A 717 -23.71 40.78 10.42
CA VAL A 717 -24.43 41.27 11.62
C VAL A 717 -23.66 42.37 12.38
N ILE A 718 -22.48 42.78 11.92
CA ILE A 718 -21.71 43.86 12.58
C ILE A 718 -22.38 45.23 12.32
N HIS A 719 -22.68 46.02 13.36
CA HIS A 719 -23.32 47.34 13.17
C HIS A 719 -22.35 48.43 12.69
N GLN A 720 -21.08 48.41 13.10
CA GLN A 720 -20.10 49.47 12.79
C GLN A 720 -19.13 49.09 11.66
N LYS A 721 -19.63 48.51 10.55
CA LYS A 721 -18.79 48.03 9.43
C LYS A 721 -17.92 49.13 8.81
N ARG A 722 -18.42 50.38 8.77
CA ARG A 722 -17.70 51.53 8.20
C ARG A 722 -16.38 51.85 8.91
N LYS A 723 -16.26 51.53 10.21
CA LYS A 723 -15.05 51.80 11.01
C LYS A 723 -14.00 50.69 10.91
N LYS A 724 -14.28 49.60 10.19
CA LYS A 724 -13.40 48.46 10.08
C LYS A 724 -12.37 48.66 8.98
N THR A 725 -11.10 48.50 9.34
CA THR A 725 -9.98 48.52 8.40
C THR A 725 -9.93 47.22 7.59
N LEU A 726 -9.25 47.25 6.44
CA LEU A 726 -9.05 46.07 5.61
C LEU A 726 -8.36 44.93 6.39
N GLU A 727 -7.39 45.28 7.23
CA GLU A 727 -6.59 44.30 7.96
C GLU A 727 -7.38 43.67 9.11
N GLU A 728 -8.18 44.45 9.84
CA GLU A 728 -9.14 43.91 10.82
C GLU A 728 -10.15 42.95 10.17
N ILE A 729 -10.62 43.26 8.95
CA ILE A 729 -11.58 42.38 8.25
C ILE A 729 -10.92 41.05 7.86
N LYS A 730 -9.68 41.08 7.36
CA LYS A 730 -8.97 39.88 6.90
C LYS A 730 -8.45 39.02 8.05
N GLN A 731 -7.86 39.62 9.08
CA GLN A 731 -7.16 38.89 10.14
C GLN A 731 -8.08 38.55 11.32
N ASP A 732 -8.96 39.46 11.72
CA ASP A 732 -9.74 39.29 12.96
C ASP A 732 -11.16 38.80 12.71
N LEU A 733 -11.82 39.26 11.63
CA LEU A 733 -13.23 38.97 11.39
C LEU A 733 -13.44 37.75 10.48
N CYS A 734 -12.70 37.66 9.37
CA CYS A 734 -12.91 36.65 8.33
C CYS A 734 -11.59 35.96 7.90
N PRO A 735 -10.81 35.35 8.82
CA PRO A 735 -9.53 34.74 8.50
C PRO A 735 -9.59 33.52 7.56
N SER A 736 -10.76 32.86 7.46
CA SER A 736 -10.95 31.71 6.57
C SER A 736 -11.43 32.09 5.18
N LEU A 737 -11.87 33.33 4.96
CA LEU A 737 -12.40 33.77 3.67
C LEU A 737 -11.30 34.45 2.84
N SER A 738 -11.30 34.18 1.53
CA SER A 738 -10.42 34.90 0.62
C SER A 738 -10.85 36.36 0.44
N VAL A 739 -9.90 37.22 0.07
CA VAL A 739 -10.18 38.63 -0.24
C VAL A 739 -11.26 38.76 -1.32
N ARG A 740 -11.27 37.87 -2.31
CA ARG A 740 -12.28 37.82 -3.37
C ARG A 740 -13.68 37.48 -2.82
N GLN A 741 -13.79 36.53 -1.90
CA GLN A 741 -15.05 36.19 -1.23
C GLN A 741 -15.56 37.34 -0.36
N ILE A 742 -14.68 37.94 0.45
CA ILE A 742 -15.01 39.10 1.28
C ILE A 742 -15.51 40.23 0.39
N TYR A 743 -14.75 40.60 -0.64
CA TYR A 743 -15.14 41.64 -1.60
C TYR A 743 -16.53 41.40 -2.21
N ARG A 744 -16.82 40.14 -2.60
CA ARG A 744 -18.13 39.76 -3.13
C ARG A 744 -19.25 40.02 -2.13
N ILE A 745 -19.12 39.56 -0.87
CA ILE A 745 -20.08 39.83 0.21
C ILE A 745 -20.29 41.34 0.39
N CYS A 746 -19.19 42.08 0.48
CA CYS A 746 -19.20 43.53 0.70
C CYS A 746 -19.90 44.29 -0.41
N SER A 747 -19.70 43.87 -1.67
CA SER A 747 -20.31 44.48 -2.85
C SER A 747 -21.82 44.21 -2.97
N MET A 748 -22.30 43.10 -2.42
CA MET A 748 -23.71 42.71 -2.45
C MET A 748 -24.49 43.20 -1.21
N TYR A 749 -23.79 43.49 -0.12
CA TYR A 749 -24.38 43.84 1.16
C TYR A 749 -25.23 45.11 1.11
N TRP A 750 -26.37 45.07 1.77
CA TRP A 750 -27.12 46.26 2.17
C TRP A 750 -27.87 46.04 3.50
N ASP A 751 -28.02 47.09 4.31
CA ASP A 751 -28.76 47.01 5.57
C ASP A 751 -30.24 47.33 5.34
N ASP A 752 -31.09 46.33 5.57
CA ASP A 752 -32.53 46.38 5.38
C ASP A 752 -33.33 46.70 6.65
N LYS A 753 -32.68 46.73 7.82
CA LYS A 753 -33.34 46.88 9.12
C LYS A 753 -33.03 48.21 9.79
N TYR A 754 -31.77 48.65 9.76
CA TYR A 754 -31.32 49.86 10.45
C TYR A 754 -30.78 50.93 9.49
N GLY A 755 -30.65 50.63 8.20
CA GLY A 755 -30.07 51.54 7.21
C GLY A 755 -28.62 51.92 7.50
N THR A 756 -27.88 51.09 8.25
CA THR A 756 -26.45 51.32 8.49
C THR A 756 -25.68 51.26 7.19
N GLN A 757 -24.74 52.20 7.04
CA GLN A 757 -23.84 52.20 5.90
C GLN A 757 -22.93 50.98 5.95
N GLY A 758 -22.65 50.41 4.78
CA GLY A 758 -21.69 49.32 4.61
C GLY A 758 -20.25 49.74 4.94
N ILE A 759 -19.30 48.97 4.42
CA ILE A 759 -17.87 49.26 4.56
C ILE A 759 -17.52 50.57 3.83
N SER A 760 -16.44 51.23 4.28
CA SER A 760 -15.87 52.40 3.59
C SER A 760 -15.57 52.10 2.11
N THR A 761 -15.88 53.06 1.23
CA THR A 761 -15.60 52.97 -0.21
C THR A 761 -14.12 52.79 -0.51
N GLU A 762 -13.23 53.35 0.33
CA GLU A 762 -11.77 53.20 0.22
C GLU A 762 -11.34 51.74 0.41
N VAL A 763 -11.91 51.06 1.42
CA VAL A 763 -11.61 49.66 1.71
C VAL A 763 -12.13 48.75 0.60
N VAL A 764 -13.33 49.02 0.08
CA VAL A 764 -13.89 48.26 -1.07
C VAL A 764 -13.05 48.47 -2.34
N ALA A 765 -12.54 49.68 -2.58
CA ALA A 765 -11.64 49.97 -3.69
C ALA A 765 -10.30 49.22 -3.56
N ALA A 766 -9.70 49.22 -2.36
CA ALA A 766 -8.47 48.46 -2.09
C ALA A 766 -8.68 46.95 -2.30
N MET A 767 -9.83 46.40 -1.85
CA MET A 767 -10.18 45.00 -2.11
C MET A 767 -10.32 44.71 -3.62
N ARG A 768 -10.95 45.60 -4.38
CA ARG A 768 -11.09 45.48 -5.84
C ARG A 768 -9.73 45.43 -6.54
N GLU A 769 -8.79 46.28 -6.16
CA GLU A 769 -7.43 46.26 -6.73
C GLU A 769 -6.71 44.94 -6.45
N MET A 770 -6.77 44.43 -5.22
CA MET A 770 -6.18 43.13 -4.87
C MET A 770 -6.80 41.99 -5.67
N VAL A 771 -8.13 41.96 -5.80
CA VAL A 771 -8.83 40.94 -6.61
C VAL A 771 -8.43 41.03 -8.08
N ASN A 772 -8.32 42.24 -8.65
CA ASN A 772 -7.89 42.42 -10.03
C ASN A 772 -6.46 41.93 -10.27
N LYS A 773 -5.54 42.15 -9.31
CA LYS A 773 -4.17 41.60 -9.35
C LYS A 773 -4.17 40.07 -9.26
N ASP A 774 -4.97 39.49 -8.38
CA ASP A 774 -5.08 38.03 -8.20
C ASP A 774 -5.76 37.32 -9.38
N THR A 775 -6.50 38.04 -10.23
CA THR A 775 -7.18 37.46 -11.42
C THR A 775 -6.19 36.99 -12.49
N GLN A 776 -4.94 37.47 -12.43
CA GLN A 776 -3.85 37.00 -13.29
C GLN A 776 -3.30 35.62 -12.88
N ASN A 777 -3.66 35.09 -11.70
CA ASN A 777 -3.31 33.75 -11.24
C ASN A 777 -4.48 32.76 -11.49
N LEU A 778 -4.30 31.84 -12.45
CA LEU A 778 -5.34 30.88 -12.89
C LEU A 778 -5.82 29.90 -11.81
N VAL A 779 -4.99 29.57 -10.82
CA VAL A 779 -5.27 28.54 -9.80
C VAL A 779 -6.29 29.00 -8.74
N SER A 780 -6.54 30.30 -8.59
CA SER A 780 -7.36 30.85 -7.50
C SER A 780 -8.58 31.64 -7.98
N ASN A 781 -9.07 31.41 -9.20
CA ASN A 781 -10.13 32.23 -9.80
C ASN A 781 -11.56 31.94 -9.29
N SER A 782 -11.81 30.81 -8.62
CA SER A 782 -13.13 30.54 -8.04
C SER A 782 -13.34 31.30 -6.73
N PHE A 783 -14.50 31.94 -6.58
CA PHE A 783 -14.96 32.50 -5.30
C PHE A 783 -15.93 31.56 -4.56
N LEU A 784 -16.40 30.49 -5.22
CA LEU A 784 -17.27 29.47 -4.64
C LEU A 784 -16.42 28.37 -4.00
N LEU A 785 -16.99 27.69 -3.01
CA LEU A 785 -16.40 26.51 -2.40
C LEU A 785 -16.80 25.27 -3.21
N ASP A 786 -15.84 24.37 -3.42
CA ASP A 786 -16.06 23.08 -4.07
C ASP A 786 -16.37 21.99 -3.03
N ASP A 787 -17.21 21.03 -3.41
CA ASP A 787 -17.58 19.89 -2.57
C ASP A 787 -16.56 18.75 -2.76
N ASP A 788 -15.78 18.44 -1.72
CA ASP A 788 -14.85 17.33 -1.76
C ASP A 788 -15.58 15.99 -1.59
N LEU A 789 -15.64 15.22 -2.68
CA LEU A 789 -16.30 13.92 -2.75
C LEU A 789 -15.38 12.76 -2.32
N SER A 790 -14.18 13.04 -1.82
CA SER A 790 -13.26 12.01 -1.35
C SER A 790 -13.79 11.25 -0.13
N ILE A 791 -13.34 10.00 0.02
CA ILE A 791 -13.63 9.19 1.21
C ILE A 791 -12.69 9.65 2.33
N PRO A 792 -13.21 10.02 3.51
CA PRO A 792 -12.42 10.73 4.52
C PRO A 792 -11.63 9.78 5.45
N PHE A 793 -11.36 8.54 5.04
CA PHE A 793 -10.67 7.53 5.85
C PHE A 793 -9.97 6.46 4.99
N SER A 794 -8.92 5.86 5.56
CA SER A 794 -8.20 4.72 4.98
C SER A 794 -8.58 3.38 5.63
N THR A 795 -8.15 2.26 5.02
CA THR A 795 -8.30 0.90 5.57
C THR A 795 -7.68 0.72 6.94
N GLU A 796 -6.54 1.37 7.18
CA GLU A 796 -5.79 1.30 8.42
C GLU A 796 -6.53 2.03 9.55
N ASP A 797 -7.16 3.18 9.24
CA ASP A 797 -7.94 3.96 10.20
C ASP A 797 -9.13 3.16 10.76
N LEU A 798 -9.78 2.36 9.90
CA LEU A 798 -10.90 1.49 10.30
C LEU A 798 -10.48 0.45 11.35
N SER A 799 -9.33 -0.19 11.14
CA SER A 799 -8.81 -1.25 12.02
C SER A 799 -8.45 -0.75 13.42
N MET A 800 -8.04 0.52 13.50
CA MET A 800 -7.63 1.18 14.75
C MET A 800 -8.83 1.76 15.49
N ALA A 801 -9.84 2.23 14.77
CA ALA A 801 -10.99 2.93 15.34
C ALA A 801 -12.15 2.01 15.76
N ILE A 802 -12.35 0.87 15.09
CA ILE A 802 -13.46 -0.04 15.39
C ILE A 802 -13.02 -1.08 16.44
N PRO A 803 -13.69 -1.19 17.61
CA PRO A 803 -13.34 -2.15 18.66
C PRO A 803 -13.32 -3.62 18.18
N SER A 804 -12.61 -4.49 18.90
CA SER A 804 -12.58 -5.93 18.60
C SER A 804 -13.94 -6.56 18.86
N ILE A 805 -14.53 -7.17 17.84
CA ILE A 805 -15.79 -7.89 17.94
C ILE A 805 -15.47 -9.34 18.33
N ASP A 806 -15.89 -9.75 19.52
CA ASP A 806 -15.89 -11.16 19.89
C ASP A 806 -17.06 -11.86 19.20
N TYR A 807 -16.74 -12.64 18.17
CA TYR A 807 -17.73 -13.36 17.38
C TYR A 807 -18.18 -14.66 18.04
N ALA A 808 -17.49 -15.16 19.09
CA ALA A 808 -17.83 -16.44 19.72
C ALA A 808 -19.25 -16.43 20.33
N ASP A 809 -19.61 -15.36 21.06
CA ASP A 809 -20.86 -15.24 21.84
C ASP A 809 -22.15 -15.00 21.03
N VAL A 810 -22.07 -14.94 19.70
CA VAL A 810 -23.24 -14.70 18.84
C VAL A 810 -23.94 -16.03 18.53
N ASP A 811 -25.13 -16.21 19.10
CA ASP A 811 -26.00 -17.38 18.88
C ASP A 811 -26.66 -17.33 17.49
N LEU A 812 -27.07 -18.51 17.02
CA LEU A 812 -27.73 -18.64 15.72
C LEU A 812 -29.21 -18.20 15.78
N PRO A 813 -29.66 -17.25 14.93
CA PRO A 813 -31.06 -16.86 14.83
C PRO A 813 -31.97 -18.04 14.52
N GLU A 814 -33.18 -18.05 15.10
CA GLU A 814 -34.18 -19.11 14.93
C GLU A 814 -34.51 -19.39 13.46
N SER A 815 -34.50 -18.36 12.60
CA SER A 815 -34.74 -18.47 11.14
C SER A 815 -33.71 -19.35 10.41
N LEU A 816 -32.53 -19.55 10.99
CA LEU A 816 -31.42 -20.31 10.40
C LEU A 816 -31.19 -21.67 11.09
N GLN A 817 -31.87 -21.98 12.21
CA GLN A 817 -31.67 -23.21 12.98
C GLN A 817 -32.16 -24.47 12.25
N HIS A 818 -33.07 -24.33 11.27
CA HIS A 818 -33.62 -25.46 10.50
C HIS A 818 -32.66 -26.04 9.45
N TYR A 819 -31.52 -25.39 9.19
CA TYR A 819 -30.56 -25.83 8.18
C TYR A 819 -29.48 -26.75 8.78
N THR A 820 -29.42 -27.98 8.28
CA THR A 820 -28.42 -28.99 8.68
C THR A 820 -26.97 -28.49 8.51
N SER A 821 -26.74 -27.68 7.49
CA SER A 821 -25.46 -27.07 7.15
C SER A 821 -25.01 -25.98 8.13
N VAL A 822 -25.85 -25.52 9.06
CA VAL A 822 -25.55 -24.50 10.09
C VAL A 822 -25.49 -25.09 11.51
N GLN A 823 -25.88 -26.36 11.69
CA GLN A 823 -25.87 -27.03 12.99
C GLN A 823 -24.49 -27.10 13.66
N PHE A 824 -23.40 -26.98 12.89
CA PHE A 824 -22.04 -26.88 13.46
C PHE A 824 -21.86 -25.61 14.31
N LEU A 825 -22.64 -24.55 14.07
CA LEU A 825 -22.63 -23.32 14.87
C LEU A 825 -23.29 -23.49 16.24
N LEU A 826 -24.11 -24.52 16.44
CA LEU A 826 -24.75 -24.84 17.73
C LEU A 826 -23.85 -25.71 18.63
N ARG A 827 -22.77 -26.30 18.11
CA ARG A 827 -22.03 -27.38 18.77
C ARG A 827 -20.81 -26.97 19.59
N GLN A 828 -20.68 -25.69 19.99
CA GLN A 828 -19.56 -25.22 20.82
C GLN A 828 -19.89 -25.15 22.31
N GLN A 829 -20.17 -26.29 22.93
CA GLN A 829 -19.89 -26.54 24.34
C GLN A 829 -19.50 -28.02 24.48
N ASP A 830 -18.23 -28.32 24.30
CA ASP A 830 -17.56 -29.41 25.03
C ASP A 830 -16.05 -29.32 24.79
N PRO A 831 -15.22 -29.16 25.83
CA PRO A 831 -13.77 -29.23 25.70
C PRO A 831 -13.38 -30.67 25.38
N GLN A 832 -12.83 -30.90 24.18
CA GLN A 832 -12.23 -32.20 23.84
C GLN A 832 -11.05 -32.51 24.78
N PRO A 833 -10.96 -33.74 25.32
CA PRO A 833 -9.89 -34.13 26.23
C PRO A 833 -8.56 -34.24 25.48
N ALA A 834 -7.50 -33.80 26.13
CA ALA A 834 -6.14 -33.84 25.61
C ALA A 834 -5.69 -35.29 25.29
N GLN A 835 -5.17 -35.48 24.08
CA GLN A 835 -4.23 -36.56 23.73
C GLN A 835 -3.03 -35.97 23.00
#